data_AF-A0A8H4TKH6-F1
#
_entry.id   AF-A0A8H4TKH6-F1
#
_cell.length_a   1.000
_cell.length_b   1.000
_cell.length_c   1.000
_cell.angle_alpha   90.00
_cell.angle_beta   90.00
_cell.angle_gamma   90.00
#
_symmetry.space_group_name_H-M   'P 1'
#
loop_
_entity.id
_entity.type
_entity.pdbx_description
1 polymer ?
#
loop_
_entity_poly.entity_id
_entity_poly.type
_entity_poly.pdbx_seq_one_letter_code
_entity_poly.pdbx_strand_id
1 'polypeptide(L)'
;MLISASRDANVSEFSRLQGRAERAGRSSERDPSMEEEYLDFDEIVARRHELFCGEAKPPGEENDQEMTGTQDRLSNFSTVTEIFPGEGYNGFDTDTEDQDSIQPKDNENRRTARLHATPLAPATVSGLPSRYRLDIGRKDNEWCAVHVMLALSLRNDPKNYYEEDEWDFIEQACEYMNRHPHQLSDPVGLHIVLGITSFYMTTPDLVRAGFLLATAVKLVYNQGIHKWSGEFAQLYEVRLLWIAYIMDRDLSLRTGEPYLMQDHDIASSITEISSRNDGGILHSKDESSQFELFKFRGTLATIQGKIFDLVYSVRASRLSPEERETIADRLDEMLERWVESIPEPYRGDTLSGFSPVQLRHFKQLRVTYYHCIFSIRQATFRNEEWVKRLLNFGEARRSNDPDTPLLPSNWPGLVTAARNCLDILATIDNRQMAFRWSSTPATQAALTILAANNITLSGHDVHDSIAKDQERLHVAHALKMEELPIKPSGIFMQHDFITPEHEQNLIRIFENELEWPIRPGRLSLHYGYTFSYKTFGIDEETPFKPFPEWLVPLLPTTEDRPPDQVCLQQYAPGTGIPPHVDTHGPFDQLYSLSLGSPLFMQFANKETGEKIEVDLLPRSMMQMSGDSRLHWTHGIKSRKTDTLPDGTVRLRQLRWSLTYRWLREGAECECGNEKLCDTAQRRKGIEREYRWKQYEEDAKAPQS
;
A
#
# COMPACT_ATOMS: atom_id res chain seq x y z
N MET A 1 11.91 -6.78 16.34
CA MET A 1 12.78 -6.21 17.39
C MET A 1 12.04 -6.03 18.70
N LEU A 2 10.86 -5.39 18.73
CA LEU A 2 10.01 -5.34 19.93
C LEU A 2 9.46 -6.73 20.32
N ILE A 3 9.03 -7.54 19.35
CA ILE A 3 8.51 -8.91 19.58
C ILE A 3 9.57 -9.90 20.09
N SER A 4 10.83 -9.78 19.64
CA SER A 4 11.93 -10.67 20.07
C SER A 4 12.37 -10.42 21.52
N ALA A 5 12.07 -9.24 22.07
CA ALA A 5 12.50 -8.83 23.41
C ALA A 5 11.63 -9.39 24.55
N SER A 6 10.46 -9.96 24.24
CA SER A 6 9.56 -10.50 25.27
C SER A 6 9.85 -11.96 25.64
N ARG A 7 10.66 -12.67 24.84
CA ARG A 7 10.97 -14.09 25.09
C ARG A 7 11.66 -14.36 26.42
N ASP A 8 12.39 -13.37 26.96
CA ASP A 8 13.16 -13.54 28.20
C ASP A 8 12.32 -13.39 29.47
N ALA A 9 11.02 -13.03 29.37
CA ALA A 9 10.21 -12.70 30.54
C ALA A 9 9.30 -13.82 31.08
N ASN A 10 8.94 -14.88 30.34
CA ASN A 10 7.92 -15.82 30.82
C ASN A 10 7.99 -17.24 30.21
N VAL A 11 8.88 -18.10 30.73
CA VAL A 11 9.04 -19.50 30.25
C VAL A 11 8.23 -20.53 31.06
N SER A 12 7.54 -20.19 32.16
CA SER A 12 7.07 -21.24 33.11
C SER A 12 5.58 -21.60 33.18
N GLU A 13 4.64 -21.02 32.41
CA GLU A 13 3.20 -21.21 32.77
C GLU A 13 2.20 -21.50 31.63
N PHE A 14 2.63 -21.92 30.44
CA PHE A 14 1.74 -22.01 29.25
C PHE A 14 0.91 -23.29 29.07
N SER A 15 0.93 -24.25 30.01
CA SER A 15 0.23 -25.53 29.83
C SER A 15 -1.02 -25.64 30.71
N ARG A 16 -2.18 -25.11 30.25
CA ARG A 16 -3.52 -25.70 30.50
C ARG A 16 -4.71 -24.89 29.94
N LEU A 17 -5.51 -25.59 29.12
CA LEU A 17 -6.99 -25.59 29.02
C LEU A 17 -7.69 -24.67 27.99
N GLN A 18 -8.46 -25.35 27.12
CA GLN A 18 -9.31 -24.87 26.01
C GLN A 18 -10.75 -24.52 26.44
N GLY A 19 -11.43 -23.64 25.68
CA GLY A 19 -12.89 -23.73 25.47
C GLY A 19 -13.66 -22.51 24.95
N ARG A 20 -13.97 -22.49 23.64
CA ARG A 20 -15.16 -21.93 22.91
C ARG A 20 -15.66 -20.47 23.11
N ALA A 21 -15.57 -19.69 22.02
CA ALA A 21 -16.60 -19.17 21.08
C ALA A 21 -17.41 -17.85 21.31
N GLU A 22 -17.32 -16.99 20.28
CA GLU A 22 -18.36 -16.20 19.54
C GLU A 22 -18.58 -14.68 19.77
N ARG A 23 -18.37 -13.93 18.65
CA ARG A 23 -19.05 -12.73 18.10
C ARG A 23 -18.89 -11.35 18.76
N ALA A 24 -18.38 -10.36 18.01
CA ALA A 24 -19.17 -9.34 17.28
C ALA A 24 -18.27 -8.18 16.78
N GLY A 25 -18.43 -7.78 15.52
CA GLY A 25 -17.67 -6.68 14.92
C GLY A 25 -18.24 -5.28 15.20
N ARG A 26 -17.43 -4.26 14.91
CA ARG A 26 -17.85 -2.88 14.63
C ARG A 26 -16.78 -2.12 13.85
N SER A 27 -17.23 -1.41 12.83
CA SER A 27 -16.48 -0.51 11.94
C SER A 27 -16.26 0.86 12.59
N SER A 28 -15.07 1.44 12.42
CA SER A 28 -14.81 2.86 12.69
C SER A 28 -14.59 3.63 11.37
N GLU A 29 -15.28 4.77 11.27
CA GLU A 29 -15.22 5.74 10.16
C GLU A 29 -13.84 6.44 10.13
N ARG A 30 -13.36 6.80 8.92
CA ARG A 30 -12.06 7.46 8.69
C ARG A 30 -12.21 8.81 7.97
N ASP A 31 -11.19 9.66 8.19
CA ASP A 31 -11.09 11.10 7.95
C ASP A 31 -10.71 11.46 6.48
N PRO A 32 -11.25 12.52 5.84
CA PRO A 32 -11.17 12.77 4.39
C PRO A 32 -9.88 13.41 3.84
N SER A 33 -8.92 13.82 4.68
CA SER A 33 -7.78 14.65 4.25
C SER A 33 -6.71 13.93 3.40
N MET A 34 -6.79 12.60 3.26
CA MET A 34 -5.84 11.79 2.49
C MET A 34 -6.30 11.44 1.07
N GLU A 35 -7.55 11.73 0.70
CA GLU A 35 -8.02 11.49 -0.66
C GLU A 35 -7.30 12.41 -1.68
N GLU A 36 -6.90 13.61 -1.27
CA GLU A 36 -6.19 14.57 -2.12
C GLU A 36 -4.80 14.09 -2.58
N GLU A 37 -4.03 13.36 -1.75
CA GLU A 37 -2.70 12.86 -2.13
C GLU A 37 -2.72 11.67 -3.12
N TYR A 38 -3.80 10.89 -3.15
CA TYR A 38 -3.96 9.79 -4.12
C TYR A 38 -4.47 10.29 -5.48
N LEU A 39 -5.29 11.34 -5.49
CA LEU A 39 -5.87 11.95 -6.71
C LEU A 39 -4.79 12.57 -7.62
N ASP A 40 -3.83 13.28 -7.05
CA ASP A 40 -2.75 13.96 -7.79
C ASP A 40 -1.84 12.98 -8.58
N PHE A 41 -1.67 11.75 -8.11
CA PHE A 41 -0.84 10.75 -8.81
C PHE A 41 -1.58 10.11 -10.01
N ASP A 42 -2.84 9.74 -9.83
CA ASP A 42 -3.66 9.21 -10.94
C ASP A 42 -3.80 10.24 -12.06
N GLU A 43 -3.78 11.54 -11.73
CA GLU A 43 -3.74 12.64 -12.69
C GLU A 43 -2.40 12.72 -13.48
N ILE A 44 -1.25 12.48 -12.84
CA ILE A 44 0.07 12.38 -13.52
C ILE A 44 0.06 11.22 -14.54
N VAL A 45 -0.52 10.08 -14.17
CA VAL A 45 -0.63 8.91 -15.05
C VAL A 45 -1.64 9.17 -16.18
N ALA A 46 -2.77 9.83 -15.89
CA ALA A 46 -3.80 10.18 -16.86
C ALA A 46 -3.31 11.19 -17.92
N ARG A 47 -2.54 12.22 -17.54
CA ARG A 47 -1.98 13.23 -18.46
C ARG A 47 -1.09 12.64 -19.56
N ARG A 48 -0.48 11.47 -19.35
CA ARG A 48 0.26 10.75 -20.41
C ARG A 48 -0.64 10.31 -21.56
N HIS A 49 -1.87 9.89 -21.26
CA HIS A 49 -2.80 9.41 -22.28
C HIS A 49 -3.25 10.54 -23.22
N GLU A 50 -3.31 11.77 -22.71
CA GLU A 50 -3.62 12.97 -23.50
C GLU A 50 -2.45 13.39 -24.41
N LEU A 51 -1.21 13.30 -23.91
CA LEU A 51 0.00 13.73 -24.64
C LEU A 51 0.43 12.79 -25.78
N PHE A 52 0.13 11.49 -25.69
CA PHE A 52 0.58 10.49 -26.67
C PHE A 52 -0.51 10.00 -27.63
N CYS A 53 -1.80 10.15 -27.31
CA CYS A 53 -2.92 9.72 -28.18
C CYS A 53 -3.56 10.86 -28.99
N GLY A 54 -3.10 12.10 -28.82
CA GLY A 54 -3.59 13.27 -29.57
C GLY A 54 -2.86 13.46 -30.90
N GLU A 55 -3.19 12.68 -31.94
CA GLU A 55 -2.77 13.01 -33.31
C GLU A 55 -3.51 14.26 -33.84
N ALA A 56 -2.71 15.28 -34.16
CA ALA A 56 -2.87 16.38 -35.11
C ALA A 56 -4.30 16.81 -35.53
N LYS A 57 -4.70 18.02 -35.11
CA LYS A 57 -5.56 18.89 -35.92
C LYS A 57 -4.79 20.16 -36.32
N PRO A 58 -4.82 20.57 -37.60
CA PRO A 58 -4.16 21.80 -38.04
C PRO A 58 -4.94 23.05 -37.56
N PRO A 59 -4.27 24.20 -37.42
CA PRO A 59 -4.87 25.39 -36.80
C PRO A 59 -5.87 26.04 -37.77
N GLY A 60 -7.10 26.19 -37.30
CA GLY A 60 -8.17 26.92 -37.97
C GLY A 60 -8.74 28.00 -37.06
N GLU A 61 -8.33 29.23 -37.35
CA GLU A 61 -8.98 30.53 -37.15
C GLU A 61 -9.67 30.84 -35.80
N GLU A 62 -9.00 31.72 -35.07
CA GLU A 62 -9.50 32.53 -33.96
C GLU A 62 -10.77 33.31 -34.36
N ASN A 63 -11.73 33.39 -33.43
CA ASN A 63 -12.68 34.49 -33.39
C ASN A 63 -12.68 35.09 -31.99
N ASP A 64 -12.24 36.34 -31.95
CA ASP A 64 -12.29 37.29 -30.84
C ASP A 64 -13.68 37.38 -30.21
N GLN A 65 -13.74 37.34 -28.87
CA GLN A 65 -14.69 38.15 -28.12
C GLN A 65 -14.01 38.76 -26.90
N GLU A 66 -13.75 40.06 -27.01
CA GLU A 66 -13.50 40.99 -25.90
C GLU A 66 -14.66 40.99 -24.88
N MET A 67 -14.32 41.55 -23.71
CA MET A 67 -15.12 42.34 -22.75
C MET A 67 -15.08 41.71 -21.36
N THR A 68 -14.77 42.39 -20.25
CA THR A 68 -14.46 43.79 -19.93
C THR A 68 -13.94 43.77 -18.48
N GLY A 69 -12.98 44.64 -18.17
CA GLY A 69 -12.38 44.71 -16.83
C GLY A 69 -13.24 45.38 -15.77
N THR A 70 -12.81 45.19 -14.53
CA THR A 70 -12.98 46.12 -13.41
C THR A 70 -11.70 46.07 -12.56
N GLN A 71 -10.95 47.17 -12.62
CA GLN A 71 -9.91 47.51 -11.64
C GLN A 71 -10.57 47.80 -10.30
N ASP A 72 -9.96 47.36 -9.21
CA ASP A 72 -9.93 48.18 -8.00
C ASP A 72 -8.65 48.00 -7.18
N ARG A 73 -8.36 49.05 -6.42
CA ARG A 73 -7.03 49.55 -6.06
C ARG A 73 -6.29 48.84 -4.92
N LEU A 74 -4.97 48.90 -5.08
CA LEU A 74 -3.91 48.86 -4.08
C LEU A 74 -4.19 49.68 -2.80
N SER A 75 -3.85 49.10 -1.65
CA SER A 75 -3.49 49.82 -0.44
C SER A 75 -2.16 49.29 0.12
N ASN A 76 -1.14 50.15 0.05
CA ASN A 76 0.16 49.99 0.68
C ASN A 76 0.02 50.07 2.21
N PHE A 77 0.70 49.18 2.93
CA PHE A 77 1.29 49.51 4.23
C PHE A 77 2.70 48.91 4.31
N SER A 78 3.69 49.80 4.24
CA SER A 78 5.07 49.55 4.61
C SER A 78 5.24 49.99 6.06
N THR A 79 5.81 49.15 6.92
CA THR A 79 6.67 49.65 7.99
C THR A 79 7.81 48.67 8.25
N VAL A 80 9.01 49.18 7.95
CA VAL A 80 10.32 48.62 8.26
C VAL A 80 10.60 48.80 9.75
N THR A 81 11.17 47.77 10.40
CA THR A 81 12.14 47.98 11.49
C THR A 81 13.23 46.91 11.43
N GLU A 82 14.42 47.31 10.99
CA GLU A 82 15.67 46.59 11.14
C GLU A 82 16.23 46.81 12.56
N ILE A 83 16.78 45.77 13.18
CA ILE A 83 17.76 45.90 14.28
C ILE A 83 18.85 44.83 14.08
N PHE A 84 20.08 45.29 13.88
CA PHE A 84 21.33 44.51 13.80
C PHE A 84 21.99 44.38 15.21
N PRO A 85 23.00 43.49 15.38
CA PRO A 85 23.35 42.83 16.64
C PRO A 85 24.41 43.57 17.47
N GLY A 86 24.63 43.13 18.72
CA GLY A 86 25.71 43.60 19.59
C GLY A 86 26.26 42.49 20.49
N GLU A 87 27.58 42.32 20.43
CA GLU A 87 28.41 41.41 21.22
C GLU A 87 28.66 41.90 22.66
N GLY A 88 28.92 40.93 23.56
CA GLY A 88 29.96 41.00 24.61
C GLY A 88 29.62 41.66 25.96
N TYR A 89 29.87 40.95 27.07
CA TYR A 89 30.82 41.35 28.13
C TYR A 89 30.95 40.27 29.24
N ASN A 90 32.15 40.22 29.82
CA ASN A 90 32.72 39.29 30.81
C ASN A 90 32.30 39.51 32.28
N GLY A 91 32.51 38.46 33.10
CA GLY A 91 32.93 38.51 34.52
C GLY A 91 31.80 38.68 35.55
N PHE A 92 31.77 38.05 36.73
CA PHE A 92 32.83 37.64 37.65
C PHE A 92 32.28 36.66 38.73
N ASP A 93 33.18 35.83 39.30
CA ASP A 93 33.33 35.34 40.69
C ASP A 93 32.16 34.75 41.52
N THR A 94 32.25 33.45 41.90
CA THR A 94 32.77 32.80 43.14
C THR A 94 31.71 32.67 44.24
N ASP A 95 31.42 31.43 44.67
CA ASP A 95 31.81 30.97 46.02
C ASP A 95 31.45 29.49 46.25
N THR A 96 32.35 28.88 47.03
CA THR A 96 32.49 27.51 47.52
C THR A 96 31.56 27.16 48.68
N GLU A 97 31.29 25.85 48.86
CA GLU A 97 31.38 25.04 50.12
C GLU A 97 30.61 23.71 49.91
N ASP A 98 31.33 22.59 49.78
CA ASP A 98 31.62 21.54 50.81
C ASP A 98 30.42 20.62 51.13
N GLN A 99 30.46 19.38 50.63
CA GLN A 99 30.80 18.12 51.33
C GLN A 99 29.68 17.58 52.25
N ASP A 100 29.13 16.41 51.88
CA ASP A 100 29.24 15.25 52.78
C ASP A 100 28.96 13.91 52.08
N SER A 101 29.81 12.95 52.43
CA SER A 101 29.93 11.60 51.91
C SER A 101 29.41 10.58 52.93
N ILE A 102 28.48 9.68 52.55
CA ILE A 102 28.26 8.42 53.29
C ILE A 102 27.84 7.28 52.34
N GLN A 103 28.70 6.28 52.24
CA GLN A 103 28.48 4.86 51.89
C GLN A 103 29.55 4.06 52.69
N PRO A 104 29.48 2.73 52.90
CA PRO A 104 28.47 1.74 52.48
C PRO A 104 28.06 0.78 53.62
N LYS A 105 27.10 -0.14 53.35
CA LYS A 105 27.07 -1.44 54.04
C LYS A 105 26.74 -2.57 53.07
N ASP A 106 27.58 -3.58 53.16
CA ASP A 106 27.59 -4.86 52.45
C ASP A 106 26.32 -5.69 52.65
N ASN A 107 25.97 -6.49 51.63
CA ASN A 107 25.79 -7.92 51.89
C ASN A 107 25.94 -8.75 50.61
N GLU A 108 26.92 -9.65 50.66
CA GLU A 108 27.10 -10.75 49.73
C GLU A 108 25.90 -11.71 49.76
N ASN A 109 25.49 -12.24 48.62
CA ASN A 109 25.23 -13.68 48.53
C ASN A 109 25.30 -14.18 47.08
N ARG A 110 26.37 -14.94 46.85
CA ARG A 110 26.72 -15.62 45.60
C ARG A 110 26.09 -17.01 45.64
N ARG A 111 25.21 -17.35 44.70
CA ARG A 111 24.88 -18.75 44.37
C ARG A 111 24.94 -18.98 42.88
N THR A 112 26.00 -19.67 42.48
CA THR A 112 26.23 -20.29 41.18
C THR A 112 25.30 -21.48 40.97
N ALA A 113 24.61 -21.54 39.84
CA ALA A 113 24.07 -22.78 39.29
C ALA A 113 24.22 -22.78 37.76
N ARG A 114 25.16 -23.58 37.26
CA ARG A 114 25.23 -24.01 35.86
C ARG A 114 24.05 -24.94 35.59
N LEU A 115 23.23 -24.67 34.58
CA LEU A 115 22.34 -25.66 33.99
C LEU A 115 22.36 -25.54 32.46
N HIS A 116 22.54 -26.70 31.83
CA HIS A 116 22.73 -26.92 30.42
C HIS A 116 21.56 -26.39 29.58
N ALA A 117 21.87 -25.66 28.51
CA ALA A 117 20.92 -25.27 27.47
C ALA A 117 20.50 -26.51 26.66
N THR A 118 19.18 -26.70 26.52
CA THR A 118 18.60 -27.62 25.52
C THR A 118 17.83 -26.74 24.53
N PRO A 119 17.98 -26.89 23.20
CA PRO A 119 17.36 -25.99 22.25
C PRO A 119 15.88 -26.34 22.09
N LEU A 120 14.99 -25.43 22.49
CA LEU A 120 13.55 -25.52 22.20
C LEU A 120 13.22 -24.61 21.00
N ALA A 121 12.63 -25.24 19.99
CA ALA A 121 12.21 -24.69 18.70
C ALA A 121 11.23 -23.50 18.82
N PRO A 122 11.09 -22.64 17.79
CA PRO A 122 10.28 -21.43 17.87
C PRO A 122 8.78 -21.75 17.97
N ALA A 123 8.13 -21.25 19.02
CA ALA A 123 6.69 -21.39 19.24
C ALA A 123 5.87 -20.72 18.13
N THR A 124 5.05 -21.51 17.44
CA THR A 124 3.93 -21.07 16.61
C THR A 124 2.80 -20.52 17.48
N VAL A 125 2.06 -19.52 16.99
CA VAL A 125 0.91 -18.84 17.64
C VAL A 125 -0.27 -19.79 17.97
N SER A 126 -0.17 -21.08 17.64
CA SER A 126 -1.18 -22.12 17.78
C SER A 126 -1.48 -22.59 19.22
N GLY A 127 -1.14 -21.82 20.25
CA GLY A 127 -1.13 -22.27 21.66
C GLY A 127 -1.87 -21.44 22.71
N LEU A 128 -2.52 -20.33 22.36
CA LEU A 128 -3.11 -19.41 23.35
C LEU A 128 -4.64 -19.59 23.50
N PRO A 129 -5.18 -19.90 24.70
CA PRO A 129 -6.64 -20.04 24.93
C PRO A 129 -7.38 -18.70 25.08
N SER A 130 -8.62 -18.62 24.56
CA SER A 130 -9.44 -17.40 24.42
C SER A 130 -10.31 -16.99 25.64
N ARG A 131 -9.82 -17.06 26.89
CA ARG A 131 -10.63 -16.55 28.03
C ARG A 131 -9.82 -15.91 29.14
N TYR A 132 -9.78 -14.57 29.17
CA TYR A 132 -9.54 -13.82 30.42
C TYR A 132 -10.40 -12.55 30.49
N ARG A 133 -11.58 -12.71 31.10
CA ARG A 133 -12.22 -11.65 31.88
C ARG A 133 -12.01 -12.02 33.35
N LEU A 134 -11.42 -11.09 34.12
CA LEU A 134 -11.25 -11.06 35.58
C LEU A 134 -10.11 -11.93 36.17
N ASP A 135 -8.99 -11.28 36.49
CA ASP A 135 -8.44 -11.32 37.85
C ASP A 135 -7.71 -9.99 38.16
N ILE A 136 -8.28 -9.21 39.08
CA ILE A 136 -7.78 -7.91 39.53
C ILE A 136 -6.64 -8.18 40.52
N GLY A 137 -5.40 -8.18 40.04
CA GLY A 137 -4.22 -8.41 40.90
C GLY A 137 -2.88 -8.73 40.23
N ARG A 138 -2.80 -8.93 38.91
CA ARG A 138 -1.52 -9.04 38.16
C ARG A 138 -1.19 -7.68 37.53
N LYS A 139 0.08 -7.26 37.58
CA LYS A 139 0.56 -5.94 37.10
C LYS A 139 -0.04 -5.59 35.73
N ASP A 140 -0.85 -4.54 35.70
CA ASP A 140 -1.65 -4.19 34.53
C ASP A 140 -0.80 -3.82 33.29
N ASN A 141 0.46 -3.39 33.50
CA ASN A 141 1.38 -3.02 32.41
C ASN A 141 1.90 -4.25 31.63
N GLU A 142 2.16 -5.38 32.29
CA GLU A 142 2.61 -6.62 31.64
C GLU A 142 1.54 -7.15 30.67
N TRP A 143 0.26 -7.06 31.05
CA TRP A 143 -0.86 -7.41 30.18
C TRP A 143 -1.03 -6.46 29.00
N CYS A 144 -0.89 -5.16 29.23
CA CYS A 144 -0.90 -4.19 28.14
C CYS A 144 0.21 -4.46 27.13
N ALA A 145 1.42 -4.80 27.58
CA ALA A 145 2.51 -5.20 26.70
C ALA A 145 2.15 -6.45 25.87
N VAL A 146 1.43 -7.42 26.45
CA VAL A 146 0.92 -8.59 25.71
C VAL A 146 -0.05 -8.20 24.60
N HIS A 147 -1.01 -7.30 24.87
CA HIS A 147 -1.92 -6.80 23.83
C HIS A 147 -1.15 -6.14 22.68
N VAL A 148 -0.17 -5.28 23.00
CA VAL A 148 0.67 -4.65 21.98
C VAL A 148 1.42 -5.69 21.14
N MET A 149 1.97 -6.73 21.78
CA MET A 149 2.66 -7.80 21.06
C MET A 149 1.72 -8.60 20.14
N LEU A 150 0.51 -8.92 20.59
CA LEU A 150 -0.49 -9.62 19.79
C LEU A 150 -0.89 -8.77 18.57
N ALA A 151 -1.20 -7.50 18.80
CA ALA A 151 -1.52 -6.54 17.73
C ALA A 151 -0.39 -6.47 16.68
N LEU A 152 0.85 -6.29 17.11
CA LEU A 152 2.00 -6.25 16.20
C LEU A 152 2.24 -7.58 15.50
N SER A 153 2.00 -8.71 16.16
CA SER A 153 2.18 -10.05 15.59
C SER A 153 1.17 -10.35 14.48
N LEU A 154 -0.10 -10.00 14.69
CA LEU A 154 -1.17 -10.12 13.68
C LEU A 154 -0.92 -9.18 12.50
N ARG A 155 -0.59 -7.92 12.80
CA ARG A 155 -0.34 -6.89 11.79
C ARG A 155 0.82 -7.20 10.87
N ASN A 156 1.89 -7.76 11.44
CA ASN A 156 3.08 -8.07 10.68
C ASN A 156 2.97 -9.39 9.93
N ASP A 157 2.34 -10.44 10.46
CA ASP A 157 2.27 -11.72 9.75
C ASP A 157 0.84 -12.12 9.39
N PRO A 158 0.43 -11.98 8.11
CA PRO A 158 -0.91 -12.34 7.66
C PRO A 158 -1.27 -13.81 7.83
N LYS A 159 -0.29 -14.69 8.12
CA LYS A 159 -0.53 -16.10 8.43
C LYS A 159 -0.94 -16.32 9.88
N ASN A 160 -0.67 -15.36 10.76
CA ASN A 160 -1.11 -15.44 12.15
C ASN A 160 -2.62 -15.21 12.19
N TYR A 161 -3.32 -16.09 12.89
CA TYR A 161 -4.75 -16.01 13.10
C TYR A 161 -5.03 -15.98 14.61
N TYR A 162 -5.89 -15.06 15.02
CA TYR A 162 -6.45 -14.97 16.36
C TYR A 162 -7.96 -14.65 16.24
N GLU A 163 -8.75 -14.98 17.27
CA GLU A 163 -10.21 -14.78 17.24
C GLU A 163 -10.60 -13.30 17.28
N GLU A 164 -9.78 -12.48 17.97
CA GLU A 164 -9.90 -11.01 18.07
C GLU A 164 -9.03 -10.29 17.03
N ASP A 165 -9.45 -9.09 16.62
CA ASP A 165 -8.77 -8.30 15.61
C ASP A 165 -7.53 -7.57 16.20
N GLU A 166 -6.53 -7.27 15.36
CA GLU A 166 -5.35 -6.50 15.76
C GLU A 166 -5.71 -5.12 16.38
N TRP A 167 -6.82 -4.54 15.91
CA TRP A 167 -7.35 -3.26 16.39
C TRP A 167 -7.96 -3.37 17.79
N ASP A 168 -8.59 -4.50 18.13
CA ASP A 168 -9.17 -4.71 19.47
C ASP A 168 -8.06 -4.70 20.53
N PHE A 169 -6.93 -5.33 20.22
CA PHE A 169 -5.76 -5.32 21.11
C PHE A 169 -5.13 -3.94 21.23
N ILE A 170 -4.99 -3.22 20.11
CA ILE A 170 -4.36 -1.89 20.15
C ILE A 170 -5.24 -0.87 20.86
N GLU A 171 -6.57 -0.96 20.72
CA GLU A 171 -7.52 -0.10 21.42
C GLU A 171 -7.45 -0.33 22.92
N GLN A 172 -7.44 -1.58 23.38
CA GLN A 172 -7.25 -1.92 24.79
C GLN A 172 -5.92 -1.40 25.34
N ALA A 173 -4.84 -1.50 24.57
CA ALA A 173 -3.54 -0.97 24.96
C ALA A 173 -3.54 0.58 25.07
N CYS A 174 -4.16 1.27 24.11
CA CYS A 174 -4.32 2.72 24.15
C CYS A 174 -5.17 3.17 25.34
N GLU A 175 -6.27 2.46 25.61
CA GLU A 175 -7.17 2.75 26.73
C GLU A 175 -6.46 2.57 28.07
N TYR A 176 -5.64 1.52 28.21
CA TYR A 176 -4.80 1.32 29.39
C TYR A 176 -3.81 2.48 29.58
N MET A 177 -3.08 2.85 28.52
CA MET A 177 -2.11 3.95 28.52
C MET A 177 -2.75 5.27 28.98
N ASN A 178 -3.94 5.58 28.47
CA ASN A 178 -4.68 6.80 28.82
C ASN A 178 -5.16 6.82 30.27
N ARG A 179 -5.55 5.66 30.83
CA ARG A 179 -6.01 5.55 32.22
C ARG A 179 -4.87 5.57 33.23
N HIS A 180 -3.68 5.12 32.85
CA HIS A 180 -2.57 4.89 33.78
C HIS A 180 -1.27 5.58 33.39
N PRO A 181 -1.25 6.90 33.12
CA PRO A 181 -0.06 7.60 32.61
C PRO A 181 1.15 7.49 33.56
N HIS A 182 0.92 7.48 34.87
CA HIS A 182 2.00 7.35 35.86
C HIS A 182 2.67 5.96 35.86
N GLN A 183 1.93 4.91 35.48
CA GLN A 183 2.43 3.53 35.44
C GLN A 183 3.33 3.26 34.22
N LEU A 184 3.45 4.23 33.30
CA LEU A 184 4.32 4.14 32.11
C LEU A 184 5.76 4.61 32.37
N SER A 185 6.08 5.03 33.60
CA SER A 185 7.37 5.63 33.94
C SER A 185 8.53 4.64 34.02
N ASP A 186 8.26 3.34 33.89
CA ASP A 186 9.25 2.27 33.89
C ASP A 186 9.63 1.83 32.46
N PRO A 187 10.65 0.96 32.27
CA PRO A 187 11.03 0.46 30.96
C PRO A 187 9.92 -0.32 30.23
N VAL A 188 9.00 -0.95 30.98
CA VAL A 188 7.85 -1.68 30.40
C VAL A 188 6.87 -0.69 29.78
N GLY A 189 6.61 0.43 30.46
CA GLY A 189 5.84 1.55 29.93
C GLY A 189 6.42 2.11 28.63
N LEU A 190 7.73 2.35 28.58
CA LEU A 190 8.41 2.77 27.36
C LEU A 190 8.23 1.75 26.21
N HIS A 191 8.34 0.45 26.51
CA HIS A 191 8.12 -0.60 25.53
C HIS A 191 6.68 -0.60 24.98
N ILE A 192 5.68 -0.45 25.86
CA ILE A 192 4.26 -0.35 25.47
C ILE A 192 4.07 0.82 24.51
N VAL A 193 4.52 2.01 24.89
CA VAL A 193 4.34 3.22 24.07
C VAL A 193 5.05 3.08 22.72
N LEU A 194 6.29 2.56 22.69
CA LEU A 194 6.99 2.29 21.43
C LEU A 194 6.30 1.24 20.57
N GLY A 195 5.72 0.20 21.16
CA GLY A 195 4.98 -0.81 20.40
C GLY A 195 3.68 -0.28 19.82
N ILE A 196 2.92 0.54 20.56
CA ILE A 196 1.74 1.24 20.03
C ILE A 196 2.17 2.21 18.92
N THR A 197 3.25 2.96 19.12
CA THR A 197 3.82 3.84 18.09
C THR A 197 4.16 3.06 16.83
N SER A 198 4.79 1.88 16.97
CA SER A 198 5.17 1.04 15.83
C SER A 198 3.97 0.52 15.06
N PHE A 199 2.84 0.30 15.75
CA PHE A 199 1.60 -0.08 15.09
C PHE A 199 1.10 1.06 14.20
N TYR A 200 0.93 2.27 14.75
CA TYR A 200 0.44 3.43 13.99
C TYR A 200 1.41 3.91 12.89
N MET A 201 2.72 3.73 13.07
CA MET A 201 3.69 3.98 11.99
C MET A 201 3.48 3.08 10.75
N THR A 202 2.68 2.03 10.88
CA THR A 202 2.32 1.13 9.78
C THR A 202 0.84 1.26 9.40
N THR A 203 0.19 2.37 9.77
CA THR A 203 -1.14 2.79 9.33
C THR A 203 -1.03 4.14 8.61
N PRO A 204 -2.14 4.65 8.03
CA PRO A 204 -2.19 6.02 7.53
C PRO A 204 -2.11 7.09 8.64
N ASP A 205 -2.49 6.77 9.89
CA ASP A 205 -2.57 7.73 11.00
C ASP A 205 -1.19 7.99 11.63
N LEU A 206 -0.33 8.70 10.90
CA LEU A 206 1.01 9.08 11.34
C LEU A 206 1.00 10.20 12.39
N VAL A 207 -0.05 11.02 12.43
CA VAL A 207 -0.22 12.06 13.45
C VAL A 207 -0.28 11.43 14.84
N ARG A 208 -1.07 10.37 15.00
CA ARG A 208 -1.12 9.64 16.28
C ARG A 208 0.20 8.96 16.60
N ALA A 209 0.91 8.43 15.60
CA ALA A 209 2.25 7.91 15.79
C ALA A 209 3.21 8.99 16.34
N GLY A 210 3.13 10.23 15.84
CA GLY A 210 3.92 11.36 16.32
C GLY A 210 3.68 11.70 17.79
N PHE A 211 2.42 11.79 18.23
CA PHE A 211 2.10 12.05 19.63
C PHE A 211 2.59 10.94 20.58
N LEU A 212 2.44 9.68 20.17
CA LEU A 212 2.92 8.54 20.94
C LEU A 212 4.45 8.50 20.99
N LEU A 213 5.12 8.83 19.89
CA LEU A 213 6.57 8.92 19.82
C LEU A 213 7.10 10.03 20.71
N ALA A 214 6.46 11.20 20.72
CA ALA A 214 6.80 12.28 21.64
C ALA A 214 6.69 11.84 23.11
N THR A 215 5.66 11.06 23.43
CA THR A 215 5.51 10.45 24.76
C THR A 215 6.66 9.48 25.06
N ALA A 216 7.03 8.60 24.12
CA ALA A 216 8.15 7.68 24.28
C ALA A 216 9.50 8.41 24.47
N VAL A 217 9.76 9.44 23.67
CA VAL A 217 10.97 10.27 23.78
C VAL A 217 11.03 10.95 25.15
N LYS A 218 9.90 11.45 25.65
CA LYS A 218 9.86 12.05 26.99
C LYS A 218 10.14 11.01 28.09
N LEU A 219 9.64 9.78 27.94
CA LEU A 219 9.95 8.67 28.86
C LEU A 219 11.44 8.31 28.83
N VAL A 220 12.06 8.24 27.66
CA VAL A 220 13.51 8.01 27.50
C VAL A 220 14.32 9.05 28.29
N TYR A 221 13.94 10.33 28.20
CA TYR A 221 14.63 11.40 28.92
C TYR A 221 14.37 11.35 30.43
N ASN A 222 13.11 11.17 30.85
CA ASN A 222 12.73 11.09 32.26
C ASN A 222 13.39 9.92 32.98
N GLN A 223 13.58 8.78 32.30
CA GLN A 223 14.25 7.60 32.84
C GLN A 223 15.79 7.71 32.82
N GLY A 224 16.36 8.75 32.19
CA GLY A 224 17.81 8.96 32.13
C GLY A 224 18.57 8.01 31.19
N ILE A 225 17.87 7.19 30.41
CA ILE A 225 18.46 6.14 29.55
C ILE A 225 19.43 6.72 28.51
N HIS A 226 19.13 7.91 27.98
CA HIS A 226 19.97 8.66 27.04
C HIS A 226 21.41 8.91 27.54
N LYS A 227 21.65 8.90 28.86
CA LYS A 227 22.96 9.13 29.47
C LYS A 227 23.80 7.85 29.63
N TRP A 228 23.23 6.68 29.36
CA TRP A 228 23.92 5.40 29.56
C TRP A 228 24.87 5.12 28.40
N SER A 229 26.11 4.72 28.71
CA SER A 229 27.19 4.43 27.76
C SER A 229 28.12 3.33 28.28
N GLY A 230 29.03 2.82 27.45
CA GLY A 230 30.02 1.82 27.86
C GLY A 230 29.39 0.48 28.25
N GLU A 231 29.65 -0.02 29.45
CA GLU A 231 29.03 -1.28 29.91
C GLU A 231 27.50 -1.18 30.05
N PHE A 232 26.98 0.01 30.38
CA PHE A 232 25.54 0.26 30.48
C PHE A 232 24.85 0.31 29.11
N ALA A 233 25.60 0.55 28.03
CA ALA A 233 25.07 0.49 26.66
C ALA A 233 24.58 -0.91 26.26
N GLN A 234 24.98 -1.93 27.02
CA GLN A 234 24.58 -3.32 26.82
C GLN A 234 23.20 -3.65 27.42
N LEU A 235 22.60 -2.71 28.17
CA LEU A 235 21.30 -2.89 28.80
C LEU A 235 20.15 -2.84 27.78
N TYR A 236 19.08 -3.55 28.10
CA TYR A 236 17.91 -3.66 27.23
C TYR A 236 17.24 -2.31 26.96
N GLU A 237 17.22 -1.43 27.96
CA GLU A 237 16.65 -0.09 27.90
C GLU A 237 17.35 0.79 26.87
N VAL A 238 18.66 0.63 26.69
CA VAL A 238 19.41 1.34 25.65
C VAL A 238 18.97 0.88 24.26
N ARG A 239 18.54 -0.38 24.09
CA ARG A 239 17.91 -0.81 22.84
C ARG A 239 16.57 -0.09 22.61
N LEU A 240 15.77 0.16 23.64
CA LEU A 240 14.53 0.95 23.52
C LEU A 240 14.81 2.41 23.13
N LEU A 241 15.86 3.02 23.70
CA LEU A 241 16.36 4.33 23.27
C LEU A 241 16.64 4.35 21.76
N TRP A 242 17.38 3.37 21.25
CA TRP A 242 17.74 3.33 19.83
C TRP A 242 16.58 2.94 18.91
N ILE A 243 15.60 2.17 19.40
CA ILE A 243 14.33 1.97 18.69
C ILE A 243 13.57 3.29 18.57
N ALA A 244 13.46 4.06 19.66
CA ALA A 244 12.85 5.39 19.64
C ALA A 244 13.59 6.32 18.67
N TYR A 245 14.93 6.32 18.72
CA TYR A 245 15.79 7.09 17.82
C TYR A 245 15.50 6.77 16.34
N ILE A 246 15.48 5.48 15.99
CA ILE A 246 15.19 5.03 14.62
C ILE A 246 13.80 5.48 14.17
N MET A 247 12.79 5.29 15.02
CA MET A 247 11.40 5.65 14.72
C MET A 247 11.22 7.15 14.55
N ASP A 248 11.94 7.96 15.34
CA ASP A 248 11.91 9.43 15.28
C ASP A 248 12.43 9.95 13.95
N ARG A 249 13.54 9.41 13.43
CA ARG A 249 14.07 9.80 12.11
C ARG A 249 13.23 9.23 10.97
N ASP A 250 12.68 8.03 11.12
CA ASP A 250 11.73 7.50 10.13
C ASP A 250 10.49 8.38 10.02
N LEU A 251 9.87 8.71 11.15
CA LEU A 251 8.68 9.54 11.16
C LEU A 251 8.99 10.93 10.60
N SER A 252 10.09 11.54 11.04
CA SER A 252 10.53 12.86 10.58
C SER A 252 10.71 12.95 9.06
N LEU A 253 11.34 11.97 8.41
CA LEU A 253 11.44 12.00 6.94
C LEU A 253 10.09 11.74 6.25
N ARG A 254 9.21 10.94 6.86
CA ARG A 254 7.90 10.62 6.29
C ARG A 254 6.92 11.79 6.40
N THR A 255 6.91 12.50 7.52
CA THR A 255 5.98 13.62 7.78
C THR A 255 6.61 14.99 7.48
N GLY A 256 7.94 15.08 7.46
CA GLY A 256 8.71 16.33 7.35
C GLY A 256 8.66 17.19 8.60
N GLU A 257 8.16 16.63 9.69
CA GLU A 257 8.26 17.26 10.99
C GLU A 257 9.68 17.09 11.54
N PRO A 258 10.21 18.06 12.29
CA PRO A 258 11.48 17.91 12.99
C PRO A 258 11.48 16.71 13.94
N TYR A 259 12.54 15.90 13.88
CA TYR A 259 12.75 14.84 14.84
C TYR A 259 12.98 15.42 16.25
N LEU A 260 12.62 14.66 17.27
CA LEU A 260 12.57 15.12 18.67
C LEU A 260 13.88 14.90 19.43
N MET A 261 14.56 13.77 19.17
CA MET A 261 15.76 13.40 19.93
C MET A 261 17.00 14.07 19.35
N GLN A 262 17.80 14.76 20.17
CA GLN A 262 19.01 15.42 19.69
C GLN A 262 20.23 14.50 19.85
N ASP A 263 21.08 14.43 18.82
CA ASP A 263 22.26 13.56 18.84
C ASP A 263 23.24 13.94 19.97
N HIS A 264 23.34 15.22 20.33
CA HIS A 264 24.22 15.70 21.41
C HIS A 264 23.74 15.32 22.82
N ASP A 265 22.48 14.87 22.96
CA ASP A 265 21.91 14.44 24.24
C ASP A 265 22.05 12.92 24.46
N ILE A 266 22.66 12.18 23.54
CA ILE A 266 22.77 10.71 23.60
C ILE A 266 24.22 10.31 23.83
N ALA A 267 24.47 9.63 24.95
CA ALA A 267 25.82 9.24 25.36
C ALA A 267 26.32 7.95 24.72
N SER A 268 25.43 7.00 24.39
CA SER A 268 25.82 5.74 23.75
C SER A 268 25.99 5.88 22.24
N SER A 269 26.84 5.04 21.65
CA SER A 269 26.89 4.81 20.20
C SER A 269 26.11 3.55 19.81
N ILE A 270 25.54 3.52 18.60
CA ILE A 270 24.90 2.32 18.03
C ILE A 270 25.84 1.11 17.99
N THR A 271 27.15 1.35 17.87
CA THR A 271 28.18 0.29 17.87
C THR A 271 28.46 -0.28 19.25
N GLU A 272 28.07 0.42 20.32
CA GLU A 272 28.24 -0.06 21.70
C GLU A 272 27.15 -1.04 22.11
N ILE A 273 26.04 -1.14 21.37
CA ILE A 273 24.91 -1.98 21.76
C ILE A 273 25.19 -3.46 21.46
N SER A 274 24.97 -4.31 22.46
CA SER A 274 25.23 -5.75 22.37
C SER A 274 24.20 -6.50 21.54
N SER A 275 24.73 -7.38 20.70
CA SER A 275 24.05 -8.46 19.99
C SER A 275 23.79 -9.71 20.84
N ARG A 276 24.20 -9.76 22.12
CA ARG A 276 24.20 -10.97 23.00
C ARG A 276 22.87 -11.73 23.15
N ASN A 277 21.73 -11.16 22.75
CA ASN A 277 20.40 -11.79 22.89
C ASN A 277 19.66 -11.92 21.53
N ASP A 278 20.36 -12.00 20.39
CA ASP A 278 19.82 -12.16 19.02
C ASP A 278 18.83 -11.06 18.54
N GLY A 279 18.51 -10.09 19.39
CA GLY A 279 17.61 -8.98 19.09
C GLY A 279 18.24 -8.04 18.06
N GLY A 280 17.87 -8.21 16.80
CA GLY A 280 18.34 -7.35 15.71
C GLY A 280 19.41 -7.98 14.81
N ILE A 281 19.67 -9.28 14.94
CA ILE A 281 20.49 -10.07 14.02
C ILE A 281 19.58 -10.94 13.16
N LEU A 282 19.90 -11.07 11.87
CA LEU A 282 19.29 -12.06 11.00
C LEU A 282 20.21 -13.28 10.90
N HIS A 283 19.65 -14.47 11.05
CA HIS A 283 20.34 -15.75 10.93
C HIS A 283 19.84 -16.52 9.72
N SER A 284 20.78 -17.06 8.93
CA SER A 284 20.45 -18.00 7.87
C SER A 284 19.82 -19.27 8.45
N LYS A 285 19.04 -19.98 7.64
CA LYS A 285 18.32 -21.21 8.05
C LYS A 285 19.24 -22.33 8.53
N ASP A 286 20.48 -22.33 8.07
CA ASP A 286 21.54 -23.25 8.46
C ASP A 286 22.44 -22.68 9.58
N GLU A 287 22.11 -21.50 10.10
CA GLU A 287 22.85 -20.76 11.14
C GLU A 287 24.33 -20.49 10.82
N SER A 288 24.73 -20.68 9.56
CA SER A 288 26.12 -20.47 9.10
C SER A 288 26.47 -19.00 8.93
N SER A 289 25.46 -18.15 8.75
CA SER A 289 25.62 -16.76 8.33
C SER A 289 24.72 -15.84 9.16
N GLN A 290 25.25 -14.68 9.57
CA GLN A 290 24.55 -13.69 10.39
C GLN A 290 24.69 -12.27 9.85
N PHE A 291 23.63 -11.46 9.98
CA PHE A 291 23.60 -10.06 9.55
C PHE A 291 23.08 -9.15 10.66
N GLU A 292 23.90 -8.18 11.11
CA GLU A 292 23.60 -7.22 12.19
C GLU A 292 22.62 -6.12 11.74
N LEU A 293 21.39 -6.49 11.38
CA LEU A 293 20.36 -5.58 10.87
C LEU A 293 20.19 -4.33 11.73
N PHE A 294 20.14 -4.46 13.06
CA PHE A 294 19.87 -3.32 13.95
C PHE A 294 20.97 -2.25 13.91
N LYS A 295 22.23 -2.66 13.81
CA LYS A 295 23.36 -1.75 13.66
C LYS A 295 23.30 -0.97 12.34
N PHE A 296 23.01 -1.67 11.25
CA PHE A 296 22.86 -1.03 9.94
C PHE A 296 21.63 -0.12 9.90
N ARG A 297 20.54 -0.50 10.57
CA ARG A 297 19.35 0.34 10.69
C ARG A 297 19.62 1.61 11.50
N GLY A 298 20.29 1.49 12.65
CA GLY A 298 20.62 2.64 13.50
C GLY A 298 21.59 3.60 12.83
N THR A 299 22.63 3.09 12.17
CA THR A 299 23.55 3.93 11.38
C THR A 299 22.84 4.63 10.22
N LEU A 300 21.94 3.96 9.49
CA LEU A 300 21.12 4.60 8.46
C LEU A 300 20.22 5.70 9.05
N ALA A 301 19.66 5.49 10.24
CA ALA A 301 18.86 6.52 10.93
C ALA A 301 19.67 7.79 11.25
N THR A 302 20.96 7.67 11.56
CA THR A 302 21.82 8.86 11.71
C THR A 302 21.98 9.65 10.41
N ILE A 303 21.99 8.96 9.26
CA ILE A 303 22.03 9.61 7.95
C ILE A 303 20.69 10.25 7.64
N GLN A 304 19.57 9.59 7.96
CA GLN A 304 18.22 10.17 7.83
C GLN A 304 18.07 11.50 8.60
N GLY A 305 18.60 11.58 9.83
CA GLY A 305 18.62 12.84 10.59
C GLY A 305 19.39 13.95 9.87
N LYS A 306 20.56 13.63 9.29
CA LYS A 306 21.35 14.60 8.51
C LYS A 306 20.67 15.02 7.22
N ILE A 307 19.98 14.10 6.54
CA ILE A 307 19.14 14.43 5.37
C ILE A 307 18.07 15.44 5.81
N PHE A 308 17.39 15.21 6.93
CA PHE A 308 16.41 16.17 7.45
C PHE A 308 17.03 17.54 7.70
N ASP A 309 18.11 17.60 8.48
CA ASP A 309 18.78 18.85 8.85
C ASP A 309 19.25 19.66 7.65
N LEU A 310 19.81 18.99 6.65
CA LEU A 310 20.50 19.63 5.52
C LEU A 310 19.61 19.83 4.29
N VAL A 311 18.48 19.13 4.20
CA VAL A 311 17.57 19.20 3.03
C VAL A 311 16.20 19.77 3.39
N TYR A 312 15.59 19.33 4.50
CA TYR A 312 14.20 19.64 4.84
C TYR A 312 14.01 20.71 5.92
N SER A 313 15.05 21.01 6.70
CA SER A 313 14.94 21.99 7.78
C SER A 313 14.67 23.41 7.27
N VAL A 314 14.11 24.26 8.14
CA VAL A 314 13.94 25.71 7.86
C VAL A 314 15.28 26.39 7.55
N ARG A 315 16.40 25.85 8.06
CA ARG A 315 17.73 26.34 7.72
C ARG A 315 18.12 25.94 6.31
N ALA A 316 17.83 24.70 5.91
CA ALA A 316 18.11 24.18 4.58
C ALA A 316 17.38 24.95 3.47
N SER A 317 16.15 25.42 3.73
CA SER A 317 15.38 26.20 2.74
C SER A 317 16.04 27.52 2.34
N ARG A 318 16.96 28.04 3.16
CA ARG A 318 17.69 29.29 2.92
C ARG A 318 18.97 29.12 2.11
N LEU A 319 19.36 27.88 1.80
CA LEU A 319 20.57 27.58 1.05
C LEU A 319 20.39 27.90 -0.43
N SER A 320 21.46 28.37 -1.06
CA SER A 320 21.54 28.57 -2.51
C SER A 320 21.52 27.24 -3.28
N PRO A 321 21.18 27.24 -4.58
CA PRO A 321 21.20 26.01 -5.39
C PRO A 321 22.55 25.29 -5.40
N GLU A 322 23.66 26.02 -5.46
CA GLU A 322 25.02 25.46 -5.44
C GLU A 322 25.36 24.80 -4.10
N GLU A 323 24.95 25.42 -2.99
CA GLU A 323 25.11 24.83 -1.65
C GLU A 323 24.27 23.57 -1.47
N ARG A 324 23.04 23.57 -2.01
CA ARG A 324 22.15 22.39 -1.99
C ARG A 324 22.77 21.23 -2.75
N GLU A 325 23.38 21.48 -3.92
CA GLU A 325 24.05 20.44 -4.70
C GLU A 325 25.28 19.90 -3.96
N THR A 326 26.12 20.78 -3.40
CA THR A 326 27.28 20.37 -2.59
C THR A 326 26.88 19.50 -1.39
N ILE A 327 25.75 19.83 -0.76
CA ILE A 327 25.17 19.03 0.33
C ILE A 327 24.67 17.68 -0.19
N ALA A 328 23.99 17.65 -1.34
CA ALA A 328 23.48 16.44 -1.93
C ALA A 328 24.62 15.44 -2.23
N ASP A 329 25.70 15.92 -2.84
CA ASP A 329 26.91 15.11 -3.11
C ASP A 329 27.50 14.52 -1.82
N ARG A 330 27.60 15.35 -0.77
CA ARG A 330 28.11 14.89 0.53
C ARG A 330 27.21 13.84 1.18
N LEU A 331 25.89 13.97 1.04
CA LEU A 331 24.92 13.00 1.56
C LEU A 331 24.94 11.70 0.77
N ASP A 332 25.11 11.75 -0.56
CA ASP A 332 25.31 10.57 -1.41
C ASP A 332 26.56 9.81 -0.99
N GLU A 333 27.71 10.49 -0.84
CA GLU A 333 28.94 9.84 -0.37
C GLU A 333 28.76 9.18 1.01
N MET A 334 27.93 9.78 1.88
CA MET A 334 27.62 9.19 3.18
C MET A 334 26.80 7.91 3.06
N LEU A 335 25.83 7.86 2.15
CA LEU A 335 25.05 6.66 1.85
C LEU A 335 25.90 5.59 1.17
N GLU A 336 26.77 5.97 0.23
CA GLU A 336 27.70 5.05 -0.43
C GLU A 336 28.65 4.40 0.57
N ARG A 337 29.30 5.20 1.44
CA ARG A 337 30.14 4.68 2.53
C ARG A 337 29.37 3.76 3.48
N TRP A 338 28.09 4.04 3.72
CA TRP A 338 27.23 3.15 4.50
C TRP A 338 26.99 1.81 3.78
N VAL A 339 26.71 1.81 2.48
CA VAL A 339 26.55 0.59 1.67
C VAL A 339 27.86 -0.21 1.60
N GLU A 340 29.01 0.46 1.44
CA GLU A 340 30.34 -0.18 1.44
C GLU A 340 30.65 -0.88 2.76
N SER A 341 30.15 -0.35 3.88
CA SER A 341 30.31 -0.95 5.21
C SER A 341 29.49 -2.25 5.38
N ILE A 342 28.51 -2.51 4.52
CA ILE A 342 27.73 -3.75 4.50
C ILE A 342 28.58 -4.87 3.88
N PRO A 343 28.71 -6.04 4.53
CA PRO A 343 29.48 -7.16 3.98
C PRO A 343 28.92 -7.66 2.64
N GLU A 344 29.81 -8.11 1.74
CA GLU A 344 29.50 -8.51 0.36
C GLU A 344 28.25 -9.38 0.16
N PRO A 345 27.97 -10.45 0.95
CA PRO A 345 26.78 -11.27 0.73
C PRO A 345 25.45 -10.53 1.04
N TYR A 346 25.50 -9.38 1.70
CA TYR A 346 24.34 -8.59 2.13
C TYR A 346 24.22 -7.24 1.43
N ARG A 347 25.16 -6.89 0.53
CA ARG A 347 25.17 -5.57 -0.12
C ARG A 347 24.10 -5.42 -1.21
N GLY A 348 23.65 -6.53 -1.79
CA GLY A 348 22.58 -6.57 -2.79
C GLY A 348 21.17 -6.37 -2.24
N ASP A 349 20.19 -6.33 -3.13
CA ASP A 349 18.76 -6.19 -2.79
C ASP A 349 18.06 -7.51 -2.48
N THR A 350 18.69 -8.63 -2.82
CA THR A 350 18.15 -9.97 -2.60
C THR A 350 18.99 -10.75 -1.62
N LEU A 351 18.31 -11.52 -0.78
CA LEU A 351 18.94 -12.35 0.23
C LEU A 351 18.32 -13.76 0.18
N SER A 352 19.16 -14.78 0.10
CA SER A 352 18.73 -16.19 0.03
C SER A 352 19.05 -16.91 1.33
N GLY A 353 18.27 -17.95 1.66
CA GLY A 353 18.57 -18.80 2.81
C GLY A 353 18.07 -18.27 4.16
N PHE A 354 17.25 -17.22 4.20
CA PHE A 354 16.63 -16.68 5.43
C PHE A 354 15.13 -17.00 5.49
N SER A 355 14.53 -16.91 6.68
CA SER A 355 13.08 -17.09 6.82
C SER A 355 12.30 -15.89 6.23
N PRO A 356 11.04 -16.07 5.79
CA PRO A 356 10.25 -14.97 5.21
C PRO A 356 10.13 -13.74 6.12
N VAL A 357 10.02 -13.95 7.44
CA VAL A 357 9.95 -12.87 8.44
C VAL A 357 11.26 -12.06 8.47
N GLN A 358 12.41 -12.73 8.42
CA GLN A 358 13.71 -12.08 8.41
C GLN A 358 13.96 -11.32 7.11
N LEU A 359 13.57 -11.92 5.97
CA LEU A 359 13.66 -11.27 4.66
C LEU A 359 12.84 -9.98 4.61
N ARG A 360 11.68 -9.91 5.27
CA ARG A 360 10.90 -8.68 5.36
C ARG A 360 11.68 -7.55 6.01
N HIS A 361 12.34 -7.81 7.14
CA HIS A 361 13.11 -6.78 7.83
C HIS A 361 14.32 -6.32 7.00
N PHE A 362 14.97 -7.24 6.27
CA PHE A 362 16.02 -6.87 5.32
C PHE A 362 15.48 -5.99 4.19
N LYS A 363 14.35 -6.37 3.57
CA LYS A 363 13.70 -5.56 2.53
C LYS A 363 13.31 -4.17 3.06
N GLN A 364 12.84 -4.06 4.29
CA GLN A 364 12.51 -2.78 4.91
C GLN A 364 13.75 -1.88 4.99
N LEU A 365 14.90 -2.43 5.41
CA LEU A 365 16.16 -1.69 5.43
C LEU A 365 16.52 -1.14 4.04
N ARG A 366 16.38 -1.97 3.00
CA ARG A 366 16.65 -1.58 1.60
C ARG A 366 15.69 -0.50 1.10
N VAL A 367 14.39 -0.64 1.38
CA VAL A 367 13.39 0.38 1.02
C VAL A 367 13.66 1.70 1.74
N THR A 368 14.04 1.68 3.03
CA THR A 368 14.44 2.90 3.75
C THR A 368 15.70 3.53 3.15
N TYR A 369 16.67 2.73 2.70
CA TYR A 369 17.85 3.22 1.98
C TYR A 369 17.47 3.92 0.67
N TYR A 370 16.58 3.33 -0.13
CA TYR A 370 16.09 3.96 -1.36
C TYR A 370 15.31 5.24 -1.08
N HIS A 371 14.49 5.27 -0.02
CA HIS A 371 13.84 6.49 0.43
C HIS A 371 14.85 7.61 0.71
N CYS A 372 15.98 7.29 1.36
CA CYS A 372 17.04 8.27 1.59
C CYS A 372 17.60 8.84 0.28
N ILE A 373 17.86 8.00 -0.72
CA ILE A 373 18.31 8.44 -2.05
C ILE A 373 17.31 9.43 -2.67
N PHE A 374 16.02 9.11 -2.64
CA PHE A 374 14.99 9.98 -3.21
C PHE A 374 14.87 11.30 -2.42
N SER A 375 14.99 11.23 -1.10
CA SER A 375 14.92 12.38 -0.21
C SER A 375 16.07 13.38 -0.38
N ILE A 376 17.30 12.93 -0.66
CA ILE A 376 18.48 13.82 -0.80
C ILE A 376 18.24 14.90 -1.86
N ARG A 377 17.63 14.53 -2.99
CA ARG A 377 17.32 15.43 -4.10
C ARG A 377 15.87 15.90 -4.12
N GLN A 378 15.12 15.63 -3.05
CA GLN A 378 13.69 15.94 -2.93
C GLN A 378 12.88 15.41 -4.14
N ALA A 379 13.32 14.28 -4.71
CA ALA A 379 12.65 13.56 -5.79
C ALA A 379 11.51 12.71 -5.22
N THR A 380 10.63 13.38 -4.48
CA THR A 380 9.57 12.79 -3.67
C THR A 380 8.28 13.53 -3.95
N PHE A 381 7.15 12.85 -3.80
CA PHE A 381 5.81 13.43 -3.99
C PHE A 381 5.57 14.69 -3.13
N ARG A 382 6.24 14.79 -1.99
CA ARG A 382 6.16 15.94 -1.07
C ARG A 382 6.73 17.25 -1.62
N ASN A 383 7.55 17.18 -2.67
CA ASN A 383 8.03 18.37 -3.34
C ASN A 383 6.94 18.87 -4.29
N GLU A 384 5.93 19.54 -3.72
CA GLU A 384 4.77 20.03 -4.47
C GLU A 384 5.16 20.90 -5.66
N GLU A 385 6.22 21.71 -5.53
CA GLU A 385 6.71 22.56 -6.62
C GLU A 385 7.20 21.70 -7.79
N TRP A 386 8.02 20.68 -7.51
CA TRP A 386 8.48 19.75 -8.54
C TRP A 386 7.34 18.95 -9.16
N VAL A 387 6.40 18.44 -8.35
CA VAL A 387 5.22 17.70 -8.83
C VAL A 387 4.35 18.59 -9.72
N LYS A 388 4.06 19.83 -9.32
CA LYS A 388 3.31 20.81 -10.12
C LYS A 388 4.02 21.10 -11.46
N ARG A 389 5.35 21.23 -11.46
CA ARG A 389 6.14 21.41 -12.69
C ARG A 389 6.09 20.18 -13.60
N LEU A 390 6.15 18.97 -13.04
CA LEU A 390 6.01 17.73 -13.80
C LEU A 390 4.62 17.57 -14.41
N LEU A 391 3.57 17.87 -13.64
CA LEU A 391 2.20 17.87 -14.14
C LEU A 391 2.10 18.81 -15.35
N ASN A 392 2.63 20.03 -15.26
CA ASN A 392 2.53 21.05 -16.31
C ASN A 392 3.51 20.85 -17.49
N PHE A 393 4.25 19.74 -17.53
CA PHE A 393 5.33 19.49 -18.48
C PHE A 393 4.91 19.39 -19.98
N GLY A 394 3.63 19.54 -20.32
CA GLY A 394 3.14 19.67 -21.70
C GLY A 394 2.73 21.09 -22.12
N GLU A 395 2.22 21.90 -21.18
CA GLU A 395 1.70 23.26 -21.43
C GLU A 395 2.82 24.31 -21.45
N ALA A 396 3.85 24.10 -20.64
CA ALA A 396 5.02 24.98 -20.51
C ALA A 396 5.88 25.08 -21.78
N ARG A 397 5.63 24.27 -22.82
CA ARG A 397 6.26 24.46 -24.14
C ARG A 397 5.85 25.79 -24.82
N ARG A 398 4.86 26.52 -24.29
CA ARG A 398 4.40 27.82 -24.80
C ARG A 398 4.83 29.05 -23.98
N SER A 399 5.37 28.87 -22.77
CA SER A 399 5.78 29.97 -21.90
C SER A 399 7.22 29.77 -21.44
N ASN A 400 8.05 30.81 -21.52
CA ASN A 400 9.43 30.84 -21.00
C ASN A 400 9.47 30.47 -19.50
N ASP A 401 9.57 29.19 -19.18
CA ASP A 401 9.79 28.69 -17.81
C ASP A 401 11.29 28.88 -17.43
N PRO A 402 11.63 29.23 -16.18
CA PRO A 402 12.94 29.75 -15.78
C PRO A 402 14.10 28.74 -15.90
N ASP A 403 15.33 29.25 -15.77
CA ASP A 403 16.64 28.57 -15.81
C ASP A 403 16.84 27.32 -14.90
N THR A 404 15.82 26.81 -14.21
CA THR A 404 15.94 25.67 -13.28
C THR A 404 15.61 24.35 -13.99
N PRO A 405 16.51 23.34 -13.98
CA PRO A 405 16.21 22.01 -14.55
C PRO A 405 14.94 21.39 -13.95
N LEU A 406 14.15 20.71 -14.78
CA LEU A 406 12.96 19.97 -14.32
C LEU A 406 13.34 18.69 -13.58
N LEU A 407 14.35 18.00 -14.10
CA LEU A 407 14.85 16.76 -13.53
C LEU A 407 15.98 17.08 -12.54
N PRO A 408 15.96 16.50 -11.33
CA PRO A 408 17.07 16.61 -10.40
C PRO A 408 18.39 16.11 -11.00
N SER A 409 19.50 16.56 -10.42
CA SER A 409 20.83 16.01 -10.74
C SER A 409 20.88 14.50 -10.46
N ASN A 410 21.87 13.81 -11.03
CA ASN A 410 22.01 12.35 -10.91
C ASN A 410 20.74 11.55 -11.29
N TRP A 411 19.99 12.04 -12.30
CA TRP A 411 18.76 11.40 -12.76
C TRP A 411 18.89 9.91 -13.09
N PRO A 412 19.95 9.44 -13.80
CA PRO A 412 20.12 8.00 -14.07
C PRO A 412 20.25 7.15 -12.78
N GLY A 413 20.88 7.70 -11.74
CA GLY A 413 20.98 7.07 -10.43
C GLY A 413 19.61 6.96 -9.74
N LEU A 414 18.83 8.04 -9.75
CA LEU A 414 17.46 8.08 -9.21
C LEU A 414 16.54 7.07 -9.91
N VAL A 415 16.59 6.99 -11.24
CA VAL A 415 15.79 6.04 -12.03
C VAL A 415 16.19 4.59 -11.71
N THR A 416 17.49 4.32 -11.59
CA THR A 416 17.98 2.97 -11.21
C THR A 416 17.53 2.59 -9.81
N ALA A 417 17.64 3.51 -8.85
CA ALA A 417 17.16 3.33 -7.48
C ALA A 417 15.64 3.10 -7.44
N ALA A 418 14.86 3.86 -8.22
CA ALA A 418 13.41 3.70 -8.33
C ALA A 418 13.02 2.32 -8.86
N ARG A 419 13.68 1.85 -9.92
CA ARG A 419 13.46 0.49 -10.47
C ARG A 419 13.73 -0.59 -9.42
N ASN A 420 14.88 -0.53 -8.75
CA ASN A 420 15.25 -1.51 -7.73
C ASN A 420 14.30 -1.48 -6.52
N CYS A 421 13.87 -0.30 -6.10
CA CYS A 421 12.90 -0.14 -5.01
C CYS A 421 11.56 -0.79 -5.37
N LEU A 422 11.03 -0.55 -6.57
CA LEU A 422 9.80 -1.17 -7.05
C LEU A 422 9.94 -2.68 -7.25
N ASP A 423 11.10 -3.16 -7.71
CA ASP A 423 11.37 -4.60 -7.85
C ASP A 423 11.32 -5.31 -6.48
N ILE A 424 11.80 -4.67 -5.40
CA ILE A 424 11.62 -5.19 -4.03
C ILE A 424 10.14 -5.22 -3.66
N LEU A 425 9.42 -4.12 -3.87
CA LEU A 425 8.01 -3.96 -3.49
C LEU A 425 7.10 -4.96 -4.23
N ALA A 426 7.40 -5.26 -5.50
CA ALA A 426 6.70 -6.25 -6.31
C ALA A 426 6.77 -7.67 -5.72
N THR A 427 7.76 -7.97 -4.89
CA THR A 427 7.90 -9.28 -4.24
C THR A 427 7.17 -9.39 -2.90
N ILE A 428 6.43 -8.36 -2.48
CA ILE A 428 5.71 -8.31 -1.21
C ILE A 428 4.25 -8.71 -1.40
N ASP A 429 3.81 -9.77 -0.70
CA ASP A 429 2.41 -10.23 -0.67
C ASP A 429 1.47 -9.05 -0.31
N ASN A 430 0.38 -8.91 -1.07
CA ASN A 430 -0.62 -7.85 -0.87
C ASN A 430 -1.18 -7.83 0.54
N ARG A 431 -1.24 -8.96 1.25
CA ARG A 431 -1.72 -9.02 2.63
C ARG A 431 -0.76 -8.44 3.67
N GLN A 432 0.50 -8.17 3.31
CA GLN A 432 1.50 -7.58 4.23
C GLN A 432 1.33 -6.06 4.36
N MET A 433 0.16 -5.65 4.86
CA MET A 433 -0.25 -4.25 5.01
C MET A 433 0.76 -3.42 5.79
N ALA A 434 1.34 -3.97 6.88
CA ALA A 434 2.30 -3.24 7.69
C ALA A 434 3.54 -2.78 6.91
N PHE A 435 4.06 -3.65 6.04
CA PHE A 435 5.21 -3.36 5.19
C PHE A 435 4.84 -2.31 4.13
N ARG A 436 3.66 -2.47 3.52
CA ARG A 436 3.19 -1.54 2.47
C ARG A 436 3.01 -0.13 3.02
N TRP A 437 2.32 0.03 4.14
CA TRP A 437 2.13 1.34 4.77
C TRP A 437 3.42 2.00 5.25
N SER A 438 4.37 1.22 5.79
CA SER A 438 5.66 1.78 6.17
C SER A 438 6.55 2.13 4.98
N SER A 439 6.26 1.60 3.80
CA SER A 439 7.01 1.84 2.56
C SER A 439 6.36 2.88 1.64
N THR A 440 5.15 3.35 1.95
CA THR A 440 4.36 4.24 1.07
C THR A 440 5.16 5.43 0.51
N PRO A 441 5.94 6.19 1.31
CA PRO A 441 6.65 7.35 0.77
C PRO A 441 7.75 6.97 -0.23
N ALA A 442 8.45 5.86 0.00
CA ALA A 442 9.45 5.34 -0.92
C ALA A 442 8.79 4.84 -2.23
N THR A 443 7.65 4.15 -2.10
CA THR A 443 6.85 3.69 -3.23
C THR A 443 6.38 4.87 -4.08
N GLN A 444 5.73 5.88 -3.48
CA GLN A 444 5.26 7.08 -4.18
C GLN A 444 6.42 7.79 -4.89
N ALA A 445 7.55 8.03 -4.20
CA ALA A 445 8.72 8.64 -4.81
C ALA A 445 9.24 7.84 -6.02
N ALA A 446 9.40 6.52 -5.89
CA ALA A 446 9.87 5.67 -6.97
C ALA A 446 8.90 5.67 -8.17
N LEU A 447 7.59 5.62 -7.92
CA LEU A 447 6.56 5.73 -8.94
C LEU A 447 6.62 7.08 -9.67
N THR A 448 6.70 8.20 -8.94
CA THR A 448 6.79 9.54 -9.51
C THR A 448 8.06 9.70 -10.35
N ILE A 449 9.20 9.17 -9.90
CA ILE A 449 10.46 9.18 -10.67
C ILE A 449 10.30 8.43 -12.00
N LEU A 450 9.71 7.23 -12.00
CA LEU A 450 9.51 6.48 -13.24
C LEU A 450 8.46 7.12 -14.16
N ALA A 451 7.40 7.70 -13.60
CA ALA A 451 6.43 8.47 -14.37
C ALA A 451 7.10 9.68 -15.04
N ALA A 452 7.90 10.45 -14.29
CA ALA A 452 8.69 11.57 -14.78
C ALA A 452 9.67 11.13 -15.90
N ASN A 453 10.34 9.99 -15.73
CA ASN A 453 11.25 9.43 -16.73
C ASN A 453 10.51 9.08 -18.04
N ASN A 454 9.28 8.57 -17.92
CA ASN A 454 8.48 8.19 -19.08
C ASN A 454 7.87 9.38 -19.83
N ILE A 455 7.64 10.52 -19.17
CA ILE A 455 7.12 11.74 -19.82
C ILE A 455 8.25 12.61 -20.39
N THR A 456 9.42 12.64 -19.76
CA THR A 456 10.57 13.50 -20.16
C THR A 456 11.51 12.87 -21.19
N LEU A 457 10.99 12.04 -22.10
CA LEU A 457 11.79 11.28 -23.09
C LEU A 457 12.74 12.12 -23.94
N SER A 458 12.40 13.38 -24.21
CA SER A 458 13.27 14.31 -24.95
C SER A 458 14.33 15.01 -24.10
N GLY A 459 14.36 14.77 -22.79
CA GLY A 459 15.21 15.45 -21.80
C GLY A 459 16.34 14.61 -21.20
N HIS A 460 16.43 13.31 -21.51
CA HIS A 460 17.48 12.42 -21.00
C HIS A 460 17.65 11.14 -21.85
N ASP A 461 18.80 10.46 -21.72
CA ASP A 461 19.11 9.25 -22.51
C ASP A 461 18.57 7.93 -21.90
N VAL A 462 17.92 7.95 -20.74
CA VAL A 462 17.48 6.73 -19.99
C VAL A 462 16.10 6.20 -20.44
N HIS A 463 15.93 5.90 -21.72
CA HIS A 463 14.65 5.53 -22.35
C HIS A 463 14.52 4.03 -22.72
N ASP A 464 15.58 3.24 -22.53
CA ASP A 464 15.66 1.83 -23.00
C ASP A 464 14.71 0.83 -22.30
N SER A 465 13.94 1.26 -21.29
CA SER A 465 13.12 0.35 -20.45
C SER A 465 11.69 0.83 -20.20
N ILE A 466 11.16 1.76 -20.99
CA ILE A 466 9.81 2.35 -20.81
C ILE A 466 8.72 1.29 -20.63
N ALA A 467 8.68 0.24 -21.46
CA ALA A 467 7.68 -0.82 -21.35
C ALA A 467 7.79 -1.62 -20.04
N LYS A 468 9.02 -1.85 -19.56
CA LYS A 468 9.26 -2.51 -18.26
C LYS A 468 8.98 -1.58 -17.09
N ASP A 469 9.18 -0.27 -17.25
CA ASP A 469 8.87 0.72 -16.24
C ASP A 469 7.35 0.88 -16.12
N GLN A 470 6.62 0.83 -17.24
CA GLN A 470 5.16 0.72 -17.23
C GLN A 470 4.71 -0.54 -16.51
N GLU A 471 5.28 -1.72 -16.80
CA GLU A 471 4.94 -2.94 -16.06
C GLU A 471 5.14 -2.76 -14.54
N ARG A 472 6.25 -2.15 -14.11
CA ARG A 472 6.51 -1.85 -12.70
C ARG A 472 5.47 -0.93 -12.08
N LEU A 473 5.08 0.13 -12.78
CA LEU A 473 4.02 1.05 -12.32
C LEU A 473 2.71 0.29 -12.08
N HIS A 474 2.30 -0.56 -13.02
CA HIS A 474 1.09 -1.38 -12.88
C HIS A 474 1.18 -2.37 -11.71
N VAL A 475 2.32 -3.05 -11.54
CA VAL A 475 2.53 -4.00 -10.43
C VAL A 475 2.50 -3.29 -9.08
N ALA A 476 3.21 -2.16 -8.96
CA ALA A 476 3.34 -1.42 -7.70
C ALA A 476 2.02 -0.79 -7.25
N HIS A 477 1.14 -0.42 -8.18
CA HIS A 477 -0.21 0.06 -7.89
C HIS A 477 -1.21 -1.04 -7.52
N ALA A 478 -0.79 -2.32 -7.48
CA ALA A 478 -1.71 -3.45 -7.42
C ALA A 478 -2.76 -3.45 -8.55
N LEU A 479 -2.45 -2.80 -9.69
CA LEU A 479 -3.23 -2.86 -10.94
C LEU A 479 -2.98 -4.17 -11.70
N LYS A 480 -2.12 -5.05 -11.18
CA LYS A 480 -1.86 -6.35 -11.79
C LYS A 480 -2.92 -7.35 -11.38
N MET A 481 -3.67 -7.81 -12.36
CA MET A 481 -4.61 -8.92 -12.18
C MET A 481 -3.83 -10.23 -12.04
N GLU A 482 -4.18 -11.02 -11.03
CA GLU A 482 -3.53 -12.30 -10.74
C GLU A 482 -4.36 -13.46 -11.30
N GLU A 483 -3.71 -14.43 -11.96
CA GLU A 483 -4.42 -15.64 -12.40
C GLU A 483 -4.81 -16.48 -11.19
N LEU A 484 -6.10 -16.82 -11.08
CA LEU A 484 -6.58 -17.67 -10.01
C LEU A 484 -6.00 -19.09 -10.18
N PRO A 485 -5.48 -19.73 -9.12
CA PRO A 485 -4.86 -21.06 -9.19
C PRO A 485 -5.92 -22.18 -9.25
N ILE A 486 -6.85 -22.07 -10.19
CA ILE A 486 -8.00 -22.96 -10.40
C ILE A 486 -8.11 -23.31 -11.89
N LYS A 487 -8.98 -24.27 -12.22
CA LYS A 487 -9.45 -24.45 -13.59
C LYS A 487 -10.79 -23.74 -13.79
N PRO A 488 -11.14 -23.27 -15.00
CA PRO A 488 -10.25 -23.12 -16.16
C PRO A 488 -9.12 -22.11 -15.94
N SER A 489 -8.02 -22.29 -16.67
CA SER A 489 -6.98 -21.27 -16.78
C SER A 489 -7.51 -20.04 -17.54
N GLY A 490 -6.86 -18.90 -17.32
CA GLY A 490 -7.24 -17.63 -17.92
C GLY A 490 -8.37 -16.90 -17.18
N ILE A 491 -8.53 -17.15 -15.88
CA ILE A 491 -9.34 -16.29 -15.00
C ILE A 491 -8.36 -15.43 -14.20
N PHE A 492 -8.30 -14.14 -14.52
CA PHE A 492 -7.48 -13.17 -13.80
C PHE A 492 -8.38 -12.31 -12.91
N MET A 493 -7.91 -12.00 -11.71
CA MET A 493 -8.66 -11.25 -10.71
C MET A 493 -7.80 -10.14 -10.13
N GLN A 494 -8.38 -8.96 -10.02
CA GLN A 494 -7.87 -7.85 -9.22
C GLN A 494 -8.91 -7.51 -8.16
N HIS A 495 -8.50 -7.61 -6.90
CA HIS A 495 -9.32 -7.20 -5.76
C HIS A 495 -9.15 -5.70 -5.51
N ASP A 496 -10.19 -5.06 -4.97
CA ASP A 496 -10.20 -3.64 -4.64
C ASP A 496 -9.75 -2.73 -5.81
N PHE A 497 -10.25 -3.04 -7.02
CA PHE A 497 -10.06 -2.25 -8.25
C PHE A 497 -10.56 -0.81 -8.11
N ILE A 498 -11.58 -0.61 -7.27
CA ILE A 498 -12.02 0.72 -6.83
C ILE A 498 -12.07 0.77 -5.31
N THR A 499 -12.05 1.98 -4.75
CA THR A 499 -12.23 2.20 -3.32
C THR A 499 -13.68 1.96 -2.86
N PRO A 500 -13.93 1.67 -1.58
CA PRO A 500 -15.27 1.59 -1.01
C PRO A 500 -16.12 2.86 -1.23
N GLU A 501 -15.50 4.03 -1.14
CA GLU A 501 -16.15 5.33 -1.32
C GLU A 501 -16.61 5.52 -2.78
N HIS A 502 -15.73 5.16 -3.72
CA HIS A 502 -16.06 5.17 -5.15
C HIS A 502 -17.20 4.18 -5.46
N GLU A 503 -17.15 2.96 -4.92
CA GLU A 503 -18.25 2.00 -5.03
C GLU A 503 -19.58 2.58 -4.52
N GLN A 504 -19.55 3.25 -3.36
CA GLN A 504 -20.73 3.83 -2.75
C GLN A 504 -21.32 4.98 -3.59
N ASN A 505 -20.47 5.80 -4.21
CA ASN A 505 -20.89 6.84 -5.14
C ASN A 505 -21.52 6.25 -6.41
N LEU A 506 -20.93 5.20 -6.99
CA LEU A 506 -21.50 4.50 -8.14
C LEU A 506 -22.86 3.88 -7.82
N ILE A 507 -23.00 3.23 -6.66
CA ILE A 507 -24.28 2.67 -6.22
C ILE A 507 -25.35 3.77 -6.09
N ARG A 508 -24.99 4.95 -5.57
CA ARG A 508 -25.91 6.09 -5.50
C ARG A 508 -26.37 6.53 -6.89
N ILE A 509 -25.47 6.63 -7.86
CA ILE A 509 -25.81 6.95 -9.26
C ILE A 509 -26.75 5.87 -9.83
N PHE A 510 -26.41 4.60 -9.62
CA PHE A 510 -27.19 3.48 -10.17
C PHE A 510 -28.59 3.39 -9.59
N GLU A 511 -28.79 3.73 -8.31
CA GLU A 511 -30.09 3.66 -7.66
C GLU A 511 -30.95 4.92 -7.89
N ASN A 512 -30.33 6.10 -7.95
CA ASN A 512 -31.05 7.38 -7.86
C ASN A 512 -31.05 8.19 -9.16
N GLU A 513 -30.09 7.97 -10.06
CA GLU A 513 -29.89 8.81 -11.24
C GLU A 513 -30.14 8.05 -12.56
N LEU A 514 -29.94 6.73 -12.59
CA LEU A 514 -30.15 5.92 -13.79
C LEU A 514 -31.60 5.45 -13.95
N GLU A 515 -32.13 5.60 -15.17
CA GLU A 515 -33.43 5.04 -15.55
C GLU A 515 -33.29 3.56 -15.96
N TRP A 516 -33.91 2.67 -15.19
CA TRP A 516 -33.89 1.23 -15.46
C TRP A 516 -35.11 0.76 -16.27
N PRO A 517 -34.94 -0.19 -17.21
CA PRO A 517 -36.07 -0.75 -17.94
C PRO A 517 -36.97 -1.58 -17.02
N ILE A 518 -38.29 -1.41 -17.14
CA ILE A 518 -39.28 -2.17 -16.36
C ILE A 518 -39.49 -3.54 -17.01
N ARG A 519 -38.72 -4.56 -16.59
CA ARG A 519 -38.86 -5.95 -17.06
C ARG A 519 -38.56 -6.95 -15.93
N PRO A 520 -39.18 -8.14 -15.94
CA PRO A 520 -38.87 -9.17 -14.95
C PRO A 520 -37.47 -9.75 -15.17
N GLY A 521 -36.74 -10.00 -14.08
CA GLY A 521 -35.42 -10.63 -14.11
C GLY A 521 -34.26 -9.63 -13.94
N ARG A 522 -33.15 -9.90 -14.62
CA ARG A 522 -31.96 -9.03 -14.59
C ARG A 522 -32.20 -7.79 -15.44
N LEU A 523 -31.86 -6.62 -14.91
CA LEU A 523 -31.92 -5.36 -15.66
C LEU A 523 -30.56 -5.10 -16.30
N SER A 524 -30.54 -4.48 -17.47
CA SER A 524 -29.30 -4.22 -18.21
C SER A 524 -29.37 -2.90 -18.97
N LEU A 525 -28.30 -2.11 -18.86
CA LEU A 525 -28.04 -0.91 -19.63
C LEU A 525 -26.77 -1.14 -20.45
N HIS A 526 -26.73 -0.57 -21.65
CA HIS A 526 -25.63 -0.71 -22.59
C HIS A 526 -25.08 0.67 -22.95
N TYR A 527 -23.76 0.79 -22.92
CA TYR A 527 -22.99 1.92 -23.40
C TYR A 527 -22.02 1.44 -24.47
N GLY A 528 -21.65 2.32 -25.38
CA GLY A 528 -20.88 1.99 -26.57
C GLY A 528 -21.74 1.42 -27.71
N TYR A 529 -21.14 0.56 -28.54
CA TYR A 529 -21.83 -0.15 -29.61
C TYR A 529 -22.84 -1.16 -29.05
N THR A 530 -24.04 -1.20 -29.64
CA THR A 530 -25.08 -2.16 -29.22
C THR A 530 -24.89 -3.48 -29.96
N PHE A 531 -24.80 -4.57 -29.21
CA PHE A 531 -24.71 -5.91 -29.79
C PHE A 531 -26.11 -6.40 -30.16
N SER A 532 -26.33 -6.69 -31.44
CA SER A 532 -27.60 -7.24 -31.89
C SER A 532 -27.60 -8.76 -31.74
N TYR A 533 -28.46 -9.24 -30.83
CA TYR A 533 -28.73 -10.66 -30.67
C TYR A 533 -29.47 -11.30 -31.88
N LYS A 534 -29.87 -10.49 -32.88
CA LYS A 534 -30.42 -10.99 -34.14
C LYS A 534 -29.35 -11.31 -35.16
N THR A 535 -28.31 -10.46 -35.27
CA THR A 535 -27.23 -10.60 -36.26
C THR A 535 -25.95 -11.19 -35.68
N PHE A 536 -25.87 -11.36 -34.36
CA PHE A 536 -24.64 -11.79 -33.66
C PHE A 536 -23.43 -10.92 -34.02
N GLY A 537 -23.69 -9.64 -34.28
CA GLY A 537 -22.72 -8.61 -34.63
C GLY A 537 -23.11 -7.26 -34.05
N ILE A 538 -22.31 -6.24 -34.36
CA ILE A 538 -22.60 -4.87 -33.98
C ILE A 538 -23.76 -4.36 -34.83
N ASP A 539 -24.72 -3.73 -34.18
CA ASP A 539 -25.74 -2.96 -34.89
C ASP A 539 -25.20 -1.57 -35.18
N GLU A 540 -24.61 -1.39 -36.37
CA GLU A 540 -24.10 -0.09 -36.83
C GLU A 540 -25.22 0.94 -37.05
N GLU A 541 -26.48 0.49 -37.14
CA GLU A 541 -27.65 1.36 -37.31
C GLU A 541 -28.21 1.89 -35.98
N THR A 542 -27.82 1.28 -34.84
CA THR A 542 -28.24 1.75 -33.51
C THR A 542 -27.31 2.88 -33.02
N PRO A 543 -27.84 4.06 -32.61
CA PRO A 543 -27.03 5.16 -32.12
C PRO A 543 -26.08 4.76 -30.99
N PHE A 544 -24.79 5.07 -31.15
CA PHE A 544 -23.76 4.88 -30.14
C PHE A 544 -24.08 5.72 -28.89
N LYS A 545 -24.16 5.09 -27.72
CA LYS A 545 -24.26 5.80 -26.44
C LYS A 545 -22.85 6.04 -25.91
N PRO A 546 -22.38 7.30 -25.77
CA PRO A 546 -21.06 7.58 -25.23
C PRO A 546 -20.93 7.07 -23.79
N PHE A 547 -19.71 6.84 -23.35
CA PHE A 547 -19.43 6.52 -21.96
C PHE A 547 -19.68 7.75 -21.09
N PRO A 548 -20.53 7.66 -20.05
CA PRO A 548 -20.72 8.77 -19.13
C PRO A 548 -19.44 9.02 -18.34
N GLU A 549 -19.27 10.24 -17.81
CA GLU A 549 -18.06 10.66 -17.09
C GLU A 549 -17.70 9.70 -15.94
N TRP A 550 -18.69 9.20 -15.19
CA TRP A 550 -18.46 8.25 -14.10
C TRP A 550 -17.92 6.88 -14.57
N LEU A 551 -18.11 6.51 -15.84
CA LEU A 551 -17.67 5.22 -16.37
C LEU A 551 -16.22 5.24 -16.88
N VAL A 552 -15.73 6.40 -17.31
CA VAL A 552 -14.38 6.56 -17.88
C VAL A 552 -13.28 6.12 -16.90
N PRO A 553 -13.32 6.48 -15.59
CA PRO A 553 -12.34 6.01 -14.61
C PRO A 553 -12.40 4.50 -14.33
N LEU A 554 -13.45 3.81 -14.78
CA LEU A 554 -13.67 2.38 -14.54
C LEU A 554 -13.20 1.51 -15.72
N LEU A 555 -12.63 2.11 -16.77
CA LEU A 555 -12.13 1.37 -17.92
C LEU A 555 -10.84 0.62 -17.54
N PRO A 556 -10.73 -0.69 -17.83
CA PRO A 556 -9.50 -1.42 -17.59
C PRO A 556 -8.33 -0.79 -18.36
N THR A 557 -7.26 -0.42 -17.67
CA THR A 557 -6.05 0.18 -18.25
C THR A 557 -5.05 -0.85 -18.81
N THR A 558 -5.37 -2.14 -18.67
CA THR A 558 -4.54 -3.25 -19.15
C THR A 558 -4.61 -3.45 -20.67
N GLU A 559 -5.53 -2.77 -21.37
CA GLU A 559 -5.71 -2.87 -22.82
C GLU A 559 -5.30 -1.54 -23.50
N ASP A 560 -4.70 -1.62 -24.69
CA ASP A 560 -4.15 -0.44 -25.42
C ASP A 560 -5.22 0.52 -25.97
N ARG A 561 -6.51 0.18 -25.85
CA ARG A 561 -7.63 0.97 -26.36
C ARG A 561 -8.88 0.80 -25.48
N PRO A 562 -9.80 1.78 -25.45
CA PRO A 562 -11.05 1.64 -24.71
C PRO A 562 -11.92 0.50 -25.27
N PRO A 563 -12.81 -0.09 -24.43
CA PRO A 563 -13.74 -1.11 -24.88
C PRO A 563 -14.75 -0.53 -25.88
N ASP A 564 -15.25 -1.39 -26.75
CA ASP A 564 -16.26 -1.00 -27.74
C ASP A 564 -17.68 -1.08 -27.16
N GLN A 565 -17.88 -1.89 -26.13
CA GLN A 565 -19.15 -2.04 -25.43
C GLN A 565 -18.94 -2.23 -23.93
N VAL A 566 -19.77 -1.54 -23.14
CA VAL A 566 -19.91 -1.78 -21.71
C VAL A 566 -21.37 -2.07 -21.36
N CYS A 567 -21.61 -3.13 -20.61
CA CYS A 567 -22.93 -3.52 -20.15
C CYS A 567 -23.02 -3.43 -18.63
N LEU A 568 -23.80 -2.47 -18.13
CA LEU A 568 -24.15 -2.36 -16.72
C LEU A 568 -25.36 -3.26 -16.43
N GLN A 569 -25.25 -4.16 -15.46
CA GLN A 569 -26.31 -5.11 -15.13
C GLN A 569 -26.64 -5.05 -13.65
N GLN A 570 -27.94 -5.11 -13.31
CA GLN A 570 -28.43 -5.16 -11.93
C GLN A 570 -29.06 -6.52 -11.63
N TYR A 571 -28.70 -7.06 -10.48
CA TYR A 571 -29.12 -8.37 -9.97
C TYR A 571 -29.84 -8.21 -8.64
N ALA A 572 -31.17 -8.33 -8.66
CA ALA A 572 -31.93 -8.50 -7.43
C ALA A 572 -31.70 -9.90 -6.82
N PRO A 573 -31.89 -10.08 -5.49
CA PRO A 573 -31.77 -11.39 -4.86
C PRO A 573 -32.62 -12.47 -5.54
N GLY A 574 -31.99 -13.59 -5.91
CA GLY A 574 -32.64 -14.67 -6.64
C GLY A 574 -32.53 -14.59 -8.17
N THR A 575 -32.07 -13.47 -8.73
CA THR A 575 -31.76 -13.39 -10.16
C THR A 575 -30.44 -14.09 -10.49
N GLY A 576 -30.28 -14.51 -11.75
CA GLY A 576 -29.10 -15.21 -12.22
C GLY A 576 -28.95 -15.15 -13.73
N ILE A 577 -27.87 -15.75 -14.23
CA ILE A 577 -27.60 -15.92 -15.65
C ILE A 577 -27.47 -17.42 -15.93
N PRO A 578 -28.25 -17.99 -16.85
CA PRO A 578 -28.06 -19.36 -17.28
C PRO A 578 -26.64 -19.60 -17.80
N PRO A 579 -26.08 -20.83 -17.68
CA PRO A 579 -24.78 -21.16 -18.23
C PRO A 579 -24.69 -20.88 -19.73
N HIS A 580 -23.76 -20.04 -20.15
CA HIS A 580 -23.57 -19.60 -21.52
C HIS A 580 -22.09 -19.33 -21.83
N VAL A 581 -21.79 -19.09 -23.10
CA VAL A 581 -20.54 -18.45 -23.56
C VAL A 581 -20.94 -17.18 -24.28
N ASP A 582 -20.22 -16.09 -24.08
CA ASP A 582 -20.35 -14.92 -24.97
C ASP A 582 -19.84 -15.30 -26.37
N THR A 583 -20.43 -14.70 -27.40
CA THR A 583 -20.11 -14.99 -28.80
C THR A 583 -18.60 -14.88 -29.07
N HIS A 584 -18.02 -15.87 -29.75
CA HIS A 584 -16.58 -15.99 -29.91
C HIS A 584 -16.05 -15.15 -31.06
N GLY A 585 -16.80 -15.05 -32.16
CA GLY A 585 -16.41 -14.28 -33.33
C GLY A 585 -16.08 -12.82 -33.01
N PRO A 586 -17.03 -12.05 -32.45
CA PRO A 586 -16.89 -10.61 -32.31
C PRO A 586 -16.08 -10.18 -31.10
N PHE A 587 -15.84 -11.01 -30.07
CA PHE A 587 -15.26 -10.55 -28.81
C PHE A 587 -14.03 -11.34 -28.39
N ASP A 588 -12.92 -10.66 -28.10
CA ASP A 588 -11.65 -11.33 -27.76
C ASP A 588 -11.51 -11.70 -26.29
N GLN A 589 -11.33 -10.71 -25.41
CA GLN A 589 -11.29 -10.87 -23.96
C GLN A 589 -12.48 -10.18 -23.30
N LEU A 590 -12.87 -10.65 -22.10
CA LEU A 590 -13.97 -10.06 -21.34
C LEU A 590 -13.51 -9.65 -19.97
N TYR A 591 -13.92 -8.45 -19.57
CA TYR A 591 -13.71 -7.97 -18.21
C TYR A 591 -15.06 -7.80 -17.52
N SER A 592 -15.08 -7.98 -16.21
CA SER A 592 -16.26 -7.82 -15.37
C SER A 592 -15.89 -7.21 -14.02
N LEU A 593 -16.33 -5.98 -13.77
CA LEU A 593 -16.26 -5.34 -12.46
C LEU A 593 -17.51 -5.70 -11.65
N SER A 594 -17.34 -6.23 -10.43
CA SER A 594 -18.44 -6.59 -9.52
C SER A 594 -18.62 -5.54 -8.43
N LEU A 595 -19.87 -5.15 -8.16
CA LEU A 595 -20.22 -4.08 -7.20
C LEU A 595 -21.38 -4.52 -6.30
N GLY A 596 -21.35 -4.12 -5.03
CA GLY A 596 -22.38 -4.41 -4.04
C GLY A 596 -22.29 -5.86 -3.51
N SER A 597 -23.41 -6.60 -3.55
CA SER A 597 -23.43 -7.92 -2.93
C SER A 597 -22.55 -8.97 -3.64
N PRO A 598 -21.73 -9.74 -2.91
CA PRO A 598 -20.92 -10.80 -3.49
C PRO A 598 -21.76 -12.02 -3.88
N LEU A 599 -21.32 -12.77 -4.90
CA LEU A 599 -21.93 -14.04 -5.29
C LEU A 599 -20.97 -15.00 -5.98
N PHE A 600 -21.35 -16.27 -6.04
CA PHE A 600 -20.65 -17.25 -6.86
C PHE A 600 -21.10 -17.22 -8.32
N MET A 601 -20.13 -17.05 -9.22
CA MET A 601 -20.25 -17.40 -10.63
C MET A 601 -19.74 -18.82 -10.84
N GLN A 602 -20.51 -19.63 -11.57
CA GLN A 602 -20.16 -21.01 -11.89
C GLN A 602 -19.58 -21.10 -13.30
N PHE A 603 -18.38 -21.64 -13.41
CA PHE A 603 -17.77 -22.12 -14.65
C PHE A 603 -18.03 -23.63 -14.77
N ALA A 604 -18.43 -24.09 -15.96
CA ALA A 604 -18.69 -25.49 -16.24
C ALA A 604 -18.15 -25.92 -17.60
N ASN A 605 -17.40 -27.03 -17.62
CA ASN A 605 -16.93 -27.68 -18.83
C ASN A 605 -17.93 -28.77 -19.22
N LYS A 606 -18.48 -28.68 -20.43
CA LYS A 606 -19.50 -29.63 -20.90
C LYS A 606 -18.92 -30.98 -21.32
N GLU A 607 -17.63 -31.06 -21.61
CA GLU A 607 -16.96 -32.27 -22.06
C GLU A 607 -16.51 -33.13 -20.88
N THR A 608 -15.88 -32.51 -19.88
CA THR A 608 -15.41 -33.20 -18.68
C THR A 608 -16.49 -33.30 -17.60
N GLY A 609 -17.50 -32.43 -17.63
CA GLY A 609 -18.51 -32.30 -16.58
C GLY A 609 -18.04 -31.54 -15.34
N GLU A 610 -16.79 -31.05 -15.35
CA GLU A 610 -16.22 -30.27 -14.25
C GLU A 610 -16.97 -28.96 -14.02
N LYS A 611 -17.12 -28.57 -12.75
CA LYS A 611 -17.78 -27.32 -12.33
C LYS A 611 -16.98 -26.66 -11.23
N ILE A 612 -16.70 -25.38 -11.40
CA ILE A 612 -15.93 -24.55 -10.47
C ILE A 612 -16.75 -23.30 -10.15
N GLU A 613 -16.83 -22.92 -8.88
CA GLU A 613 -17.48 -21.68 -8.45
C GLU A 613 -16.39 -20.66 -8.07
N VAL A 614 -16.47 -19.47 -8.63
CA VAL A 614 -15.59 -18.33 -8.35
C VAL A 614 -16.38 -17.30 -7.58
N ASP A 615 -15.84 -16.86 -6.44
CA ASP A 615 -16.48 -15.83 -5.61
C ASP A 615 -16.20 -14.44 -6.19
N LEU A 616 -17.25 -13.76 -6.65
CA LEU A 616 -17.18 -12.40 -7.15
C LEU A 616 -17.45 -11.44 -6.00
N LEU A 617 -16.37 -10.98 -5.37
CA LEU A 617 -16.41 -10.00 -4.29
C LEU A 617 -16.73 -8.59 -4.82
N PRO A 618 -17.30 -7.68 -4.01
CA PRO A 618 -17.41 -6.27 -4.38
C PRO A 618 -16.05 -5.67 -4.74
N ARG A 619 -16.07 -4.65 -5.60
CA ARG A 619 -14.90 -3.90 -6.09
C ARG A 619 -13.85 -4.76 -6.79
N SER A 620 -14.19 -5.97 -7.21
CA SER A 620 -13.25 -6.85 -7.90
C SER A 620 -13.44 -6.82 -9.41
N MET A 621 -12.34 -6.65 -10.13
CA MET A 621 -12.27 -6.75 -11.59
C MET A 621 -11.81 -8.16 -11.96
N MET A 622 -12.59 -8.84 -12.80
CA MET A 622 -12.27 -10.17 -13.32
C MET A 622 -12.08 -10.11 -14.83
N GLN A 623 -11.00 -10.69 -15.36
CA GLN A 623 -10.81 -10.95 -16.79
C GLN A 623 -10.94 -12.43 -17.09
N MET A 624 -11.61 -12.72 -18.19
CA MET A 624 -11.69 -14.05 -18.79
C MET A 624 -10.97 -14.04 -20.13
N SER A 625 -9.94 -14.87 -20.25
CA SER A 625 -9.15 -15.07 -21.46
C SER A 625 -8.88 -16.56 -21.70
N GLY A 626 -8.52 -16.93 -22.92
CA GLY A 626 -8.18 -18.31 -23.27
C GLY A 626 -9.28 -19.33 -22.90
N ASP A 627 -8.94 -20.31 -22.08
CA ASP A 627 -9.79 -21.46 -21.77
C ASP A 627 -11.08 -21.07 -21.04
N SER A 628 -10.98 -20.19 -20.04
CA SER A 628 -12.12 -19.71 -19.25
C SER A 628 -13.16 -18.98 -20.11
N ARG A 629 -12.70 -18.32 -21.17
CA ARG A 629 -13.51 -17.54 -22.10
C ARG A 629 -14.12 -18.40 -23.22
N LEU A 630 -13.32 -19.30 -23.79
CA LEU A 630 -13.65 -19.95 -25.07
C LEU A 630 -14.15 -21.40 -24.90
N HIS A 631 -13.80 -22.10 -23.82
CA HIS A 631 -14.08 -23.54 -23.72
C HIS A 631 -14.97 -23.91 -22.54
N TRP A 632 -15.25 -22.95 -21.66
CA TRP A 632 -16.08 -23.12 -20.48
C TRP A 632 -17.33 -22.26 -20.56
N THR A 633 -18.47 -22.83 -20.17
CA THR A 633 -19.67 -22.02 -19.94
C THR A 633 -19.58 -21.36 -18.59
N HIS A 634 -20.04 -20.11 -18.48
CA HIS A 634 -20.14 -19.40 -17.22
C HIS A 634 -21.59 -18.96 -16.95
N GLY A 635 -21.96 -18.82 -15.68
CA GLY A 635 -23.31 -18.40 -15.30
C GLY A 635 -23.46 -18.16 -13.81
N ILE A 636 -24.52 -17.46 -13.43
CA ILE A 636 -24.86 -17.18 -12.04
C ILE A 636 -26.14 -17.93 -11.73
N LYS A 637 -26.11 -18.87 -10.79
CA LYS A 637 -27.32 -19.62 -10.41
C LYS A 637 -28.38 -18.67 -9.84
N SER A 638 -29.63 -18.87 -10.25
CA SER A 638 -30.80 -18.19 -9.68
C SER A 638 -31.07 -18.77 -8.27
N ARG A 639 -30.47 -18.15 -7.25
CA ARG A 639 -30.63 -18.51 -5.83
C ARG A 639 -30.54 -17.26 -4.95
N LYS A 640 -31.17 -17.31 -3.77
CA LYS A 640 -31.16 -16.20 -2.79
C LYS A 640 -30.02 -16.28 -1.78
N THR A 641 -29.34 -17.43 -1.71
CA THR A 641 -28.27 -17.69 -0.77
C THR A 641 -27.13 -18.46 -1.43
N ASP A 642 -25.92 -18.25 -0.93
CA ASP A 642 -24.73 -19.01 -1.26
C ASP A 642 -24.25 -19.78 -0.03
N THR A 643 -23.81 -21.01 -0.20
CA THR A 643 -23.13 -21.79 0.86
C THR A 643 -21.64 -21.63 0.66
N LEU A 644 -20.95 -21.07 1.64
CA LEU A 644 -19.50 -20.84 1.63
C LEU A 644 -18.73 -22.15 1.94
N PRO A 645 -17.42 -22.23 1.63
CA PRO A 645 -16.61 -23.43 1.88
C PRO A 645 -16.55 -23.87 3.35
N ASP A 646 -16.74 -22.95 4.28
CA ASP A 646 -16.81 -23.20 5.73
C ASP A 646 -18.19 -23.72 6.20
N GLY A 647 -19.15 -23.87 5.26
CA GLY A 647 -20.52 -24.31 5.52
C GLY A 647 -21.48 -23.20 5.93
N THR A 648 -21.00 -21.96 6.07
CA THR A 648 -21.88 -20.83 6.41
C THR A 648 -22.74 -20.41 5.21
N VAL A 649 -23.88 -19.78 5.49
CA VAL A 649 -24.84 -19.34 4.46
C VAL A 649 -24.78 -17.82 4.32
N ARG A 650 -24.37 -17.36 3.14
CA ARG A 650 -24.35 -15.95 2.76
C ARG A 650 -25.64 -15.58 2.04
N LEU A 651 -26.35 -14.57 2.54
CA LEU A 651 -27.53 -14.01 1.87
C LEU A 651 -27.09 -13.16 0.68
N ARG A 652 -27.71 -13.34 -0.48
CA ARG A 652 -27.52 -12.44 -1.62
C ARG A 652 -28.38 -11.20 -1.45
N GLN A 653 -27.78 -10.04 -1.67
CA GLN A 653 -28.43 -8.73 -1.69
C GLN A 653 -28.36 -8.14 -3.11
N LEU A 654 -28.73 -6.87 -3.25
CA LEU A 654 -28.65 -6.17 -4.53
C LEU A 654 -27.19 -6.05 -4.98
N ARG A 655 -26.97 -6.29 -6.28
CA ARG A 655 -25.65 -6.37 -6.89
C ARG A 655 -25.67 -5.73 -8.27
N TRP A 656 -24.54 -5.15 -8.66
CA TRP A 656 -24.30 -4.69 -10.02
C TRP A 656 -23.04 -5.32 -10.62
N SER A 657 -22.98 -5.34 -11.95
CA SER A 657 -21.75 -5.65 -12.66
C SER A 657 -21.62 -4.81 -13.92
N LEU A 658 -20.40 -4.37 -14.22
CA LEU A 658 -20.04 -3.78 -15.51
C LEU A 658 -19.25 -4.81 -16.30
N THR A 659 -19.75 -5.21 -17.46
CA THR A 659 -19.06 -6.12 -18.38
C THR A 659 -18.51 -5.35 -19.56
N TYR A 660 -17.20 -5.39 -19.77
CA TYR A 660 -16.50 -4.69 -20.85
C TYR A 660 -16.14 -5.67 -21.96
N ARG A 661 -16.32 -5.25 -23.21
CA ARG A 661 -16.07 -6.06 -24.39
C ARG A 661 -15.31 -5.26 -25.45
N TRP A 662 -14.31 -5.91 -26.04
CA TRP A 662 -13.56 -5.42 -27.19
C TRP A 662 -13.89 -6.27 -28.41
N LEU A 663 -14.12 -5.58 -29.51
CA LEU A 663 -14.36 -6.17 -30.81
C LEU A 663 -13.08 -6.75 -31.38
N ARG A 664 -13.18 -7.97 -31.88
CA ARG A 664 -12.12 -8.61 -32.65
C ARG A 664 -12.20 -8.16 -34.10
N GLU A 665 -11.07 -7.72 -34.64
CA GLU A 665 -10.94 -7.37 -36.05
C GLU A 665 -11.31 -8.57 -36.94
N GLY A 666 -12.19 -8.35 -37.92
CA GLY A 666 -12.72 -9.39 -38.80
C GLY A 666 -13.82 -10.29 -38.19
N ALA A 667 -14.09 -10.20 -36.89
CA ALA A 667 -15.11 -10.99 -36.18
C ALA A 667 -15.01 -12.52 -36.39
N GLU A 668 -13.79 -13.03 -36.61
CA GLU A 668 -13.51 -14.45 -36.78
C GLU A 668 -12.75 -15.04 -35.59
N CYS A 669 -13.15 -16.25 -35.15
CA CYS A 669 -12.49 -16.98 -34.10
C CYS A 669 -11.82 -18.26 -34.58
N GLU A 670 -10.54 -18.41 -34.20
CA GLU A 670 -9.68 -19.53 -34.56
C GLU A 670 -9.55 -20.58 -33.43
N CYS A 671 -10.39 -20.54 -32.39
CA CYS A 671 -10.25 -21.48 -31.26
C CYS A 671 -10.56 -22.94 -31.61
N GLY A 672 -11.17 -23.19 -32.78
CA GLY A 672 -11.48 -24.54 -33.26
C GLY A 672 -12.56 -25.28 -32.46
N ASN A 673 -13.21 -24.65 -31.48
CA ASN A 673 -14.23 -25.32 -30.65
C ASN A 673 -15.58 -25.42 -31.38
N GLU A 674 -15.80 -26.52 -32.08
CA GLU A 674 -17.01 -26.74 -32.90
C GLU A 674 -18.32 -26.81 -32.09
N LYS A 675 -18.26 -26.93 -30.76
CA LYS A 675 -19.45 -27.03 -29.90
C LYS A 675 -19.92 -25.69 -29.33
N LEU A 676 -18.99 -24.77 -29.07
CA LEU A 676 -19.26 -23.49 -28.42
C LEU A 676 -18.98 -22.28 -29.33
N CYS A 677 -18.02 -22.40 -30.26
CA CYS A 677 -17.63 -21.31 -31.14
C CYS A 677 -18.59 -21.17 -32.33
N ASP A 678 -19.21 -20.01 -32.46
CA ASP A 678 -20.07 -19.64 -33.58
C ASP A 678 -19.31 -19.61 -34.91
N THR A 679 -18.07 -19.09 -34.95
CA THR A 679 -17.24 -19.11 -36.16
C THR A 679 -16.95 -20.55 -36.62
N ALA A 680 -16.54 -21.44 -35.69
CA ALA A 680 -16.26 -22.84 -36.02
C ALA A 680 -17.52 -23.59 -36.49
N GLN A 681 -18.66 -23.34 -35.87
CA GLN A 681 -19.96 -23.90 -36.28
C GLN A 681 -20.36 -23.45 -37.67
N ARG A 682 -20.20 -22.14 -37.97
CA ARG A 682 -20.49 -21.57 -39.30
C ARG A 682 -19.60 -22.20 -40.36
N ARG A 683 -18.28 -22.33 -40.11
CA ARG A 683 -17.33 -22.99 -41.02
C ARG A 683 -17.68 -24.44 -41.32
N LYS A 684 -18.35 -25.14 -40.40
CA LYS A 684 -18.83 -26.52 -40.59
C LYS A 684 -20.28 -26.66 -41.05
N GLY A 685 -21.02 -25.56 -41.18
CA GLY A 685 -22.45 -25.59 -41.51
C GLY A 685 -23.33 -26.24 -40.41
N ILE A 686 -22.88 -26.25 -39.15
CA ILE A 686 -23.59 -26.84 -37.99
C ILE A 686 -24.21 -25.74 -37.13
N GLU A 687 -24.56 -24.60 -37.74
CA GLU A 687 -25.09 -23.46 -37.02
C GLU A 687 -26.40 -23.85 -36.31
N ARG A 688 -26.44 -23.70 -34.98
CA ARG A 688 -27.63 -24.04 -34.19
C ARG A 688 -28.80 -23.18 -34.66
N GLU A 689 -29.96 -23.79 -34.86
CA GLU A 689 -31.21 -23.06 -35.07
C GLU A 689 -31.41 -22.06 -33.93
N TYR A 690 -31.42 -20.78 -34.30
CA TYR A 690 -31.48 -19.68 -33.36
C TYR A 690 -32.84 -19.64 -32.65
N ARG A 691 -32.83 -19.38 -31.34
CA ARG A 691 -34.03 -19.26 -30.48
C ARG A 691 -35.10 -18.30 -31.04
N TRP A 692 -34.72 -17.30 -31.84
CA TRP A 692 -35.66 -16.36 -32.44
C TRP A 692 -36.42 -16.95 -33.63
N LYS A 693 -35.88 -17.94 -34.35
CA LYS A 693 -36.61 -18.66 -35.41
C LYS A 693 -37.80 -19.40 -34.82
N GLN A 694 -37.64 -20.00 -33.63
CA GLN A 694 -38.74 -20.57 -32.86
C GLN A 694 -39.77 -19.51 -32.46
N TYR A 695 -39.36 -18.33 -32.00
CA TYR A 695 -40.29 -17.24 -31.70
C TYR A 695 -41.04 -16.73 -32.94
N GLU A 696 -40.41 -16.70 -34.12
CA GLU A 696 -41.07 -16.32 -35.36
C GLU A 696 -41.98 -17.43 -35.92
N GLU A 697 -41.63 -18.70 -35.73
CA GLU A 697 -42.49 -19.85 -36.05
C GLU A 697 -43.70 -19.92 -35.12
N ASP A 698 -43.51 -19.70 -33.82
CA ASP A 698 -44.57 -19.60 -32.81
C ASP A 698 -45.47 -18.38 -33.06
N ALA A 699 -44.92 -17.27 -33.59
CA ALA A 699 -45.69 -16.10 -34.01
C ALA A 699 -46.40 -16.28 -35.37
N LYS A 700 -45.96 -17.23 -36.20
CA LYS A 700 -46.58 -17.59 -37.49
C LYS A 700 -47.54 -18.76 -37.39
N ALA A 701 -47.60 -19.45 -36.26
CA ALA A 701 -48.58 -20.50 -36.00
C ALA A 701 -50.00 -19.86 -36.00
N PRO A 702 -50.92 -20.28 -36.88
CA PRO A 702 -52.30 -19.82 -36.81
C PRO A 702 -52.86 -20.26 -35.46
N GLN A 703 -53.43 -19.32 -34.70
CA GLN A 703 -54.23 -19.63 -33.52
C GLN A 703 -55.41 -20.50 -33.97
N SER A 704 -55.30 -21.81 -33.76
CA SER A 704 -56.37 -22.80 -33.95
C SER A 704 -57.19 -22.97 -32.69
#